data_AF-A0A2E0R3Q6-F1
#
_entry.id   AF-A0A2E0R3Q6-F1
#
_cell.length_a   1.000
_cell.length_b   1.000
_cell.length_c   1.000
_cell.angle_alpha   90.00
_cell.angle_beta   90.00
_cell.angle_gamma   90.00
#
_symmetry.space_group_name_H-M   'P 1'
#
loop_
_entity.id
_entity.type
_entity.pdbx_description
1 polymer ?
#
loop_
_entity_poly.entity_id
_entity_poly.type
_entity_poly.pdbx_seq_one_letter_code
_entity_poly.pdbx_strand_id
1 'polypeptide(L)'
;MIGFRLLAPLILLGFCSTSLLAAPALPFGEDYAMLEKASTGEWWKAATNQKPEAGQKGKGKRPKRLINLNVPRDEVIAFALYTCDQDILKLSAQLYPLFDDESREVVLELKKDGNWEKVGTEEVVYPGWSAHFRVEDIDNTQDIPYRVSHGKKATYEGLIRKDPVDKDEIVVGNLSCDSSREKGMRPNIVKNLLFHDPDLLFFAGDQTYHHTEHTAGWIEWGIRYREVTKDRPTVTIPDDHDVGQANLWGENGKLAKTPAGPAGGYFYAPEYVNMVQRQQTWHLPDPYDATPIERGITVYYTSLRVGGIDFAILEDRKFKSGPEGKIPEMGPRPDHINDPSYDRSAVDLPTLKLLGDRQLAFLDAWAQDWTGAEMKSVLSQTAFCGAVHIHGQPDNRLLADLDCNGWPQTGRNNALRAIRRAWATHLCGDQHLAVSVKHGIDKYGDGPYAFTSPAIVNTIYGRWWHPEDEKAGPNPVPNSPLPWTGDFEDGLGNKISMLAYANPEDRTNEKKRSEGYGIAKYNKQDQTVTFECWDRWVDAASGEGQFAGWPITFKNADNDGREKTHWLPVLKLSTENAVVQVVSEEDHEILYTIRVQGDTFQPAVYAPGKYTIQIGENIPDGPAITGISATEDKASAGEREM
;
A
#
# COMPACT_ATOMS: atom_id res chain seq x y z
N MET A 1 0.18 24.15 -52.75
CA MET A 1 1.33 24.55 -51.92
C MET A 1 1.90 23.31 -51.29
N ILE A 2 3.17 23.04 -51.59
CA ILE A 2 3.92 21.84 -51.18
C ILE A 2 4.40 22.09 -49.73
N GLY A 3 3.92 21.29 -48.78
CA GLY A 3 4.32 21.34 -47.37
C GLY A 3 5.28 20.20 -47.06
N PHE A 4 6.56 20.55 -46.84
CA PHE A 4 7.63 19.66 -46.44
C PHE A 4 7.33 18.96 -45.10
N ARG A 5 7.38 17.63 -45.07
CA ARG A 5 7.56 16.85 -43.83
C ARG A 5 9.06 16.77 -43.54
N LEU A 6 9.50 17.34 -42.41
CA LEU A 6 10.84 17.11 -41.88
C LEU A 6 10.97 15.65 -41.43
N LEU A 7 11.90 14.91 -42.02
CA LEU A 7 12.46 13.69 -41.42
C LEU A 7 13.44 14.10 -40.31
N ALA A 8 13.22 13.59 -39.10
CA ALA A 8 14.22 13.60 -38.04
C ALA A 8 15.29 12.51 -38.31
N PRO A 9 16.57 12.74 -37.97
CA PRO A 9 17.64 11.81 -38.33
C PRO A 9 17.68 10.62 -37.38
N LEU A 10 17.77 9.43 -37.98
CA LEU A 10 18.10 8.18 -37.30
C LEU A 10 19.57 8.26 -36.84
N ILE A 11 19.80 8.49 -35.55
CA ILE A 11 21.14 8.40 -34.96
C ILE A 11 21.42 6.92 -34.68
N LEU A 12 22.23 6.28 -35.53
CA LEU A 12 22.89 5.03 -35.21
C LEU A 12 23.90 5.31 -34.09
N LEU A 13 23.56 4.96 -32.85
CA LEU A 13 24.52 4.85 -31.76
C LEU A 13 25.31 3.55 -31.97
N GLY A 14 26.59 3.70 -32.31
CA GLY A 14 27.53 2.60 -32.39
C GLY A 14 27.68 1.90 -31.03
N PHE A 15 27.65 0.57 -31.05
CA PHE A 15 27.98 -0.29 -29.92
C PHE A 15 29.40 0.02 -29.43
N CYS A 16 29.49 0.83 -28.39
CA CYS A 16 30.69 0.91 -27.57
C CYS A 16 30.63 -0.31 -26.65
N SER A 17 31.53 -1.27 -26.88
CA SER A 17 31.77 -2.38 -25.95
C SER A 17 32.08 -1.82 -24.58
N THR A 18 31.10 -1.85 -23.68
CA THR A 18 31.26 -1.48 -22.28
C THR A 18 32.20 -2.49 -21.63
N SER A 19 33.38 -2.04 -21.25
CA SER A 19 34.22 -2.80 -20.33
C SER A 19 33.41 -3.03 -19.06
N LEU A 20 33.19 -4.30 -18.69
CA LEU A 20 32.62 -4.71 -17.41
C LEU A 20 33.50 -4.17 -16.28
N LEU A 21 33.21 -2.96 -15.81
CA LEU A 21 33.79 -2.42 -14.59
C LEU A 21 33.17 -3.20 -13.43
N ALA A 22 34.03 -3.70 -12.53
CA ALA A 22 33.59 -4.37 -11.32
C ALA A 22 32.64 -3.45 -10.52
N ALA A 23 31.62 -4.04 -9.91
CA ALA A 23 30.65 -3.27 -9.13
C ALA A 23 31.36 -2.60 -7.93
N PRO A 24 31.12 -1.31 -7.65
CA PRO A 24 31.83 -0.61 -6.59
C PRO A 24 31.55 -1.25 -5.22
N ALA A 25 32.58 -1.43 -4.39
CA ALA A 25 32.43 -2.15 -3.12
C ALA A 25 31.63 -1.39 -2.04
N LEU A 26 31.55 -0.05 -2.14
CA LEU A 26 30.85 0.82 -1.21
C LEU A 26 29.91 1.75 -1.98
N PRO A 27 28.79 1.24 -2.55
CA PRO A 27 27.95 2.00 -3.45
C PRO A 27 27.22 3.19 -2.78
N PHE A 28 27.22 3.26 -1.45
CA PHE A 28 26.57 4.31 -0.66
C PHE A 28 27.57 5.22 0.07
N GLY A 29 28.85 5.19 -0.33
CA GLY A 29 29.91 5.98 0.30
C GLY A 29 30.46 5.38 1.60
N GLU A 30 31.52 6.00 2.12
CA GLU A 30 32.24 5.51 3.31
C GLU A 30 31.42 5.66 4.60
N ASP A 31 30.60 6.70 4.70
CA ASP A 31 29.75 6.97 5.86
C ASP A 31 28.69 5.88 6.10
N TYR A 32 28.33 5.15 5.04
CA TYR A 32 27.36 4.06 5.06
C TYR A 32 27.95 2.72 4.59
N ALA A 33 29.25 2.51 4.85
CA ALA A 33 29.97 1.31 4.43
C ALA A 33 29.42 -0.02 4.99
N MET A 34 28.47 0.03 5.93
CA MET A 34 27.78 -1.15 6.48
C MET A 34 26.58 -1.61 5.65
N LEU A 35 26.04 -0.78 4.76
CA LEU A 35 24.88 -1.11 3.96
C LEU A 35 25.23 -2.13 2.87
N GLU A 36 24.36 -3.12 2.71
CA GLU A 36 24.40 -4.11 1.64
C GLU A 36 25.69 -4.95 1.56
N LYS A 37 26.35 -5.19 2.70
CA LYS A 37 27.58 -6.01 2.74
C LYS A 37 27.37 -7.44 2.25
N ALA A 38 26.15 -7.97 2.34
CA ALA A 38 25.83 -9.30 1.83
C ALA A 38 25.72 -9.35 0.30
N SER A 39 25.49 -8.21 -0.37
CA SER A 39 25.13 -8.12 -1.80
C SER A 39 26.06 -7.23 -2.64
N THR A 40 27.07 -6.58 -2.04
CA THR A 40 27.97 -5.63 -2.72
C THR A 40 29.45 -6.04 -2.64
N GLY A 41 30.29 -5.46 -3.52
CA GLY A 41 31.71 -5.81 -3.64
C GLY A 41 31.93 -7.29 -3.94
N GLU A 42 32.93 -7.91 -3.30
CA GLU A 42 33.17 -9.36 -3.37
C GLU A 42 32.16 -10.14 -2.51
N TRP A 43 30.87 -9.91 -2.74
CA TRP A 43 29.74 -10.42 -1.95
C TRP A 43 29.80 -11.95 -1.76
N TRP A 44 30.33 -12.68 -2.75
CA TRP A 44 30.50 -14.13 -2.68
C TRP A 44 31.46 -14.56 -1.58
N LYS A 45 32.42 -13.71 -1.17
CA LYS A 45 33.35 -13.96 -0.05
C LYS A 45 32.74 -13.67 1.33
N ALA A 46 31.58 -13.02 1.40
CA ALA A 46 30.93 -12.72 2.67
C ALA A 46 30.59 -14.02 3.45
N ALA A 47 30.81 -14.03 4.76
CA ALA A 47 30.59 -15.22 5.59
C ALA A 47 29.16 -15.80 5.49
N THR A 48 28.16 -14.94 5.22
CA THR A 48 26.77 -15.37 5.00
C THR A 48 26.62 -16.19 3.72
N ASN A 49 27.44 -15.92 2.70
CA ASN A 49 27.40 -16.53 1.37
C ASN A 49 28.36 -17.73 1.19
N GLN A 50 29.17 -18.00 2.22
CA GLN A 50 30.09 -19.14 2.23
C GLN A 50 29.40 -20.42 2.71
N LYS A 51 29.71 -21.56 2.07
CA LYS A 51 29.32 -22.88 2.57
C LYS A 51 30.02 -23.12 3.92
N PRO A 52 29.36 -23.74 4.92
CA PRO A 52 30.04 -24.12 6.14
C PRO A 52 31.20 -25.07 5.82
N GLU A 53 32.40 -24.81 6.35
CA GLU A 53 33.52 -25.74 6.22
C GLU A 53 33.14 -27.12 6.79
N ALA A 54 33.43 -28.18 6.03
CA ALA A 54 33.21 -29.55 6.46
C ALA A 54 34.03 -29.81 7.75
N GLY A 55 33.36 -30.10 8.86
CA GLY A 55 33.99 -30.46 10.14
C GLY A 55 33.87 -29.41 11.26
N GLN A 56 33.46 -28.16 10.98
CA GLN A 56 33.17 -27.18 12.03
C GLN A 56 31.73 -27.33 12.57
N LYS A 57 31.48 -28.35 13.41
CA LYS A 57 30.33 -28.29 14.35
C LYS A 57 30.66 -27.31 15.47
N GLY A 58 30.58 -26.01 15.17
CA GLY A 58 30.74 -24.97 16.18
C GLY A 58 29.60 -25.03 17.18
N LYS A 59 29.80 -25.69 18.33
CA LYS A 59 28.94 -25.51 19.51
C LYS A 59 28.90 -24.00 19.82
N GLY A 60 27.73 -23.38 19.69
CA GLY A 60 27.53 -21.97 20.03
C GLY A 60 27.64 -20.94 18.89
N LYS A 61 27.77 -21.33 17.61
CA LYS A 61 27.61 -20.35 16.51
C LYS A 61 26.14 -19.95 16.39
N ARG A 62 25.84 -18.66 16.57
CA ARG A 62 24.50 -18.10 16.30
C ARG A 62 24.09 -18.47 14.87
N PRO A 63 22.83 -18.91 14.63
CA PRO A 63 22.37 -19.22 13.27
C PRO A 63 22.57 -18.02 12.33
N LYS A 64 22.83 -18.28 11.04
CA LYS A 64 22.98 -17.23 10.02
C LYS A 64 21.71 -16.38 9.99
N ARG A 65 21.86 -15.06 10.10
CA ARG A 65 20.72 -14.11 10.16
C ARG A 65 20.08 -13.87 8.78
N LEU A 66 20.84 -14.07 7.69
CA LEU A 66 20.43 -13.82 6.31
C LEU A 66 20.45 -15.11 5.48
N ILE A 67 19.70 -15.12 4.38
CA ILE A 67 19.76 -16.17 3.36
C ILE A 67 21.15 -16.21 2.68
N ASN A 68 21.48 -17.34 2.07
CA ASN A 68 22.66 -17.46 1.23
C ASN A 68 22.34 -16.88 -0.16
N LEU A 69 23.10 -15.88 -0.60
CA LEU A 69 22.96 -15.23 -1.90
C LEU A 69 23.80 -15.90 -3.01
N ASN A 70 24.72 -16.78 -2.64
CA ASN A 70 25.50 -17.57 -3.60
C ASN A 70 24.73 -18.82 -4.02
N VAL A 71 23.85 -18.63 -5.01
CA VAL A 71 23.00 -19.66 -5.61
C VAL A 71 23.60 -20.21 -6.91
N PRO A 72 23.19 -21.41 -7.37
CA PRO A 72 23.43 -21.86 -8.74
C PRO A 72 23.05 -20.78 -9.76
N ARG A 73 23.85 -20.62 -10.81
CA ARG A 73 23.66 -19.52 -11.77
C ARG A 73 22.44 -19.68 -12.67
N ASP A 74 21.89 -20.90 -12.77
CA ASP A 74 20.59 -21.21 -13.36
C ASP A 74 19.39 -20.85 -12.46
N GLU A 75 19.64 -20.49 -11.19
CA GLU A 75 18.63 -20.03 -10.22
C GLU A 75 18.78 -18.53 -9.88
N VAL A 76 19.55 -17.78 -10.68
CA VAL A 76 19.94 -16.40 -10.33
C VAL A 76 18.81 -15.39 -10.43
N ILE A 77 17.71 -15.70 -11.13
CA ILE A 77 16.49 -14.90 -11.12
C ILE A 77 15.63 -15.35 -9.94
N ALA A 78 15.46 -14.49 -8.95
CA ALA A 78 14.80 -14.85 -7.69
C ALA A 78 13.26 -14.88 -7.86
N PHE A 79 12.71 -13.80 -8.42
CA PHE A 79 11.28 -13.60 -8.69
C PHE A 79 11.06 -12.41 -9.62
N ALA A 80 9.82 -12.24 -10.08
CA ALA A 80 9.35 -11.02 -10.74
C ALA A 80 8.05 -10.51 -10.12
N LEU A 81 7.81 -9.20 -10.24
CA LEU A 81 6.56 -8.53 -9.90
C LEU A 81 6.09 -7.73 -11.10
N TYR A 82 4.78 -7.62 -11.29
CA TYR A 82 4.21 -6.84 -12.38
C TYR A 82 2.93 -6.11 -11.97
N THR A 83 2.62 -5.06 -12.71
CA THR A 83 1.26 -4.53 -12.84
C THR A 83 0.98 -4.21 -14.31
N CYS A 84 -0.30 -4.20 -14.66
CA CYS A 84 -0.76 -3.66 -15.93
C CYS A 84 -1.80 -2.58 -15.63
N ASP A 85 -1.62 -1.40 -16.21
CA ASP A 85 -2.62 -0.31 -16.17
C ASP A 85 -2.53 0.46 -17.49
N GLN A 86 -3.66 0.88 -18.05
CA GLN A 86 -3.72 1.69 -19.28
C GLN A 86 -2.84 1.13 -20.41
N ASP A 87 -2.99 -0.17 -20.72
CA ASP A 87 -2.25 -0.90 -21.76
C ASP A 87 -0.71 -0.90 -21.58
N ILE A 88 -0.23 -0.60 -20.38
CA ILE A 88 1.19 -0.61 -20.04
C ILE A 88 1.45 -1.71 -19.02
N LEU A 89 2.29 -2.68 -19.39
CA LEU A 89 2.91 -3.63 -18.48
C LEU A 89 4.20 -3.02 -17.94
N LYS A 90 4.32 -2.95 -16.60
CA LYS A 90 5.60 -2.74 -15.93
C LYS A 90 5.96 -3.98 -15.12
N LEU A 91 7.16 -4.50 -15.34
CA LEU A 91 7.66 -5.72 -14.70
C LEU A 91 9.06 -5.48 -14.11
N SER A 92 9.21 -5.77 -12.83
CA SER A 92 10.51 -5.81 -12.14
C SER A 92 10.96 -7.26 -11.99
N ALA A 93 12.15 -7.58 -12.48
CA ALA A 93 12.83 -8.85 -12.23
C ALA A 93 13.91 -8.65 -11.17
N GLN A 94 13.80 -9.34 -10.03
CA GLN A 94 14.82 -9.32 -8.98
C GLN A 94 15.77 -10.51 -9.17
N LEU A 95 17.07 -10.22 -9.23
CA LEU A 95 18.12 -11.23 -9.33
C LEU A 95 18.86 -11.35 -8.00
N TYR A 96 19.45 -12.52 -7.78
CA TYR A 96 20.57 -12.66 -6.85
C TYR A 96 21.78 -11.86 -7.36
N PRO A 97 22.70 -11.44 -6.47
CA PRO A 97 23.95 -10.80 -6.88
C PRO A 97 24.71 -11.60 -7.95
N LEU A 98 25.24 -10.86 -8.92
CA LEU A 98 25.98 -11.41 -10.06
C LEU A 98 27.50 -11.28 -9.80
N PHE A 99 28.29 -12.21 -10.34
CA PHE A 99 29.75 -12.08 -10.39
C PHE A 99 30.16 -11.00 -11.40
N ASP A 100 31.40 -10.54 -11.31
CA ASP A 100 31.91 -9.45 -12.16
C ASP A 100 31.96 -9.81 -13.65
N ASP A 101 32.11 -11.09 -13.99
CA ASP A 101 32.20 -11.60 -15.36
C ASP A 101 30.85 -12.07 -15.93
N GLU A 102 29.77 -12.03 -15.14
CA GLU A 102 28.43 -12.39 -15.61
C GLU A 102 27.79 -11.26 -16.44
N SER A 103 27.03 -11.63 -17.48
CA SER A 103 26.25 -10.66 -18.25
C SER A 103 25.35 -9.83 -17.34
N ARG A 104 25.17 -8.55 -17.67
CA ARG A 104 24.17 -7.70 -17.03
C ARG A 104 22.87 -7.65 -17.81
N GLU A 105 22.77 -8.32 -18.95
CA GLU A 105 21.53 -8.34 -19.74
C GLU A 105 20.51 -9.34 -19.18
N VAL A 106 19.27 -8.88 -19.06
CA VAL A 106 18.08 -9.69 -18.75
C VAL A 106 17.11 -9.52 -19.90
N VAL A 107 16.49 -10.61 -20.33
CA VAL A 107 15.56 -10.64 -21.46
C VAL A 107 14.16 -10.94 -20.94
N LEU A 108 13.17 -10.15 -21.38
CA LEU A 108 11.76 -10.44 -21.20
C LEU A 108 11.17 -10.96 -22.52
N GLU A 109 10.50 -12.10 -22.44
CA GLU A 109 9.74 -12.70 -23.52
C GLU A 109 8.28 -12.88 -23.10
N LEU A 110 7.36 -12.63 -24.03
CA LEU A 110 5.94 -12.93 -23.87
C LEU A 110 5.58 -14.06 -24.84
N LYS A 111 4.67 -14.95 -24.43
CA LYS A 111 4.23 -16.04 -25.29
C LYS A 111 3.01 -15.60 -26.10
N LYS A 112 3.17 -15.52 -27.42
CA LYS A 112 2.11 -15.19 -28.39
C LYS A 112 1.98 -16.32 -29.41
N ASP A 113 0.75 -16.76 -29.67
CA ASP A 113 0.45 -17.86 -30.61
C ASP A 113 1.30 -19.13 -30.38
N GLY A 114 1.59 -19.44 -29.12
CA GLY A 114 2.40 -20.60 -28.71
C GLY A 114 3.92 -20.40 -28.80
N ASN A 115 4.40 -19.29 -29.35
CA ASN A 115 5.81 -18.97 -29.50
C ASN A 115 6.27 -17.92 -28.49
N TRP A 116 7.51 -18.05 -28.01
CA TRP A 116 8.12 -17.03 -27.16
C TRP A 116 8.67 -15.90 -28.04
N GLU A 117 8.21 -14.68 -27.79
CA GLU A 117 8.64 -13.48 -28.50
C GLU A 117 9.37 -12.54 -27.53
N LYS A 118 10.59 -12.14 -27.90
CA LYS A 118 11.34 -11.14 -27.13
C LYS A 118 10.66 -9.78 -27.22
N VAL A 119 10.26 -9.24 -26.08
CA VAL A 119 9.66 -7.89 -25.98
C VAL A 119 10.60 -6.85 -25.38
N GLY A 120 11.66 -7.28 -24.68
CA GLY A 120 12.60 -6.35 -24.06
C GLY A 120 13.94 -6.98 -23.72
N THR A 121 14.97 -6.14 -23.60
CA THR A 121 16.28 -6.50 -23.06
C THR A 121 16.73 -5.32 -22.21
N GLU A 122 17.00 -5.58 -20.94
CA GLU A 122 17.32 -4.55 -19.94
C GLU A 122 18.60 -4.91 -19.21
N GLU A 123 19.33 -3.91 -18.75
CA GLU A 123 20.51 -4.13 -17.90
C GLU A 123 20.11 -4.26 -16.42
N VAL A 124 20.78 -5.16 -15.70
CA VAL A 124 20.67 -5.28 -14.24
C VAL A 124 21.24 -4.02 -13.61
N VAL A 125 20.39 -3.31 -12.89
CA VAL A 125 20.75 -2.10 -12.15
C VAL A 125 21.43 -2.49 -10.84
N TYR A 126 22.61 -1.92 -10.61
CA TYR A 126 23.40 -2.05 -9.39
C TYR A 126 23.49 -0.69 -8.65
N PRO A 127 23.44 -0.65 -7.30
CA PRO A 127 23.21 -1.75 -6.36
C PRO A 127 21.75 -2.22 -6.36
N GLY A 128 21.45 -3.40 -5.79
CA GLY A 128 20.09 -3.95 -5.68
C GLY A 128 19.77 -5.08 -6.68
N TRP A 129 20.53 -5.22 -7.77
CA TRP A 129 20.47 -6.36 -8.70
C TRP A 129 19.07 -6.62 -9.29
N SER A 130 18.42 -5.57 -9.80
CA SER A 130 17.09 -5.67 -10.43
C SER A 130 17.08 -5.14 -11.86
N ALA A 131 16.29 -5.77 -12.73
CA ALA A 131 16.04 -5.34 -14.10
C ALA A 131 14.57 -4.95 -14.26
N HIS A 132 14.27 -4.00 -15.16
CA HIS A 132 13.00 -3.28 -15.14
C HIS A 132 12.47 -3.07 -16.55
N PHE A 133 11.33 -3.68 -16.87
CA PHE A 133 10.75 -3.69 -18.21
C PHE A 133 9.48 -2.86 -18.27
N ARG A 134 9.37 -1.98 -19.27
CA ARG A 134 8.13 -1.31 -19.66
C ARG A 134 7.75 -1.80 -21.04
N VAL A 135 6.54 -2.35 -21.16
CA VAL A 135 5.96 -2.80 -22.43
C VAL A 135 4.65 -2.06 -22.62
N GLU A 136 4.60 -1.22 -23.64
CA GLU A 136 3.40 -0.47 -24.01
C GLU A 136 2.52 -1.28 -24.97
N ASP A 137 1.28 -0.87 -25.13
CA ASP A 137 0.27 -1.49 -25.99
C ASP A 137 0.09 -3.00 -25.71
N ILE A 138 0.11 -3.39 -24.43
CA ILE A 138 -0.11 -4.78 -24.05
C ILE A 138 -1.61 -5.12 -24.12
N ASP A 139 -1.91 -6.25 -24.77
CA ASP A 139 -3.27 -6.79 -24.82
C ASP A 139 -3.59 -7.53 -23.51
N ASN A 140 -4.08 -6.80 -22.51
CA ASN A 140 -4.47 -7.36 -21.22
C ASN A 140 -5.85 -8.06 -21.23
N THR A 141 -6.46 -8.28 -22.40
CA THR A 141 -7.76 -9.01 -22.51
C THR A 141 -7.60 -10.53 -22.39
N GLN A 142 -6.37 -11.02 -22.48
CA GLN A 142 -6.01 -12.44 -22.41
C GLN A 142 -4.85 -12.70 -21.46
N ASP A 143 -4.80 -13.92 -20.94
CA ASP A 143 -3.68 -14.37 -20.12
C ASP A 143 -2.43 -14.52 -21.00
N ILE A 144 -1.33 -13.86 -20.63
CA ILE A 144 -0.07 -13.88 -21.37
C ILE A 144 1.04 -14.53 -20.52
N PRO A 145 1.49 -15.75 -20.85
CA PRO A 145 2.67 -16.31 -20.22
C PRO A 145 3.89 -15.44 -20.51
N TYR A 146 4.69 -15.15 -19.48
CA TYR A 146 5.95 -14.43 -19.63
C TYR A 146 7.13 -15.29 -19.16
N ARG A 147 8.31 -14.97 -19.71
CA ARG A 147 9.59 -15.56 -19.31
C ARG A 147 10.64 -14.47 -19.18
N VAL A 148 11.30 -14.44 -18.03
CA VAL A 148 12.50 -13.66 -17.78
C VAL A 148 13.70 -14.59 -17.90
N SER A 149 14.70 -14.21 -18.69
CA SER A 149 15.91 -15.01 -18.92
C SER A 149 17.19 -14.22 -18.61
N HIS A 150 18.17 -14.90 -18.02
CA HIS A 150 19.51 -14.35 -17.76
C HIS A 150 20.59 -15.37 -18.13
N GLY A 151 21.62 -14.90 -18.83
CA GLY A 151 22.69 -15.75 -19.34
C GLY A 151 22.14 -16.87 -20.25
N LYS A 152 22.77 -18.05 -20.20
CA LYS A 152 22.39 -19.20 -21.05
C LYS A 152 21.42 -20.18 -20.38
N LYS A 153 21.15 -20.02 -19.09
CA LYS A 153 20.53 -21.09 -18.28
C LYS A 153 19.42 -20.62 -17.33
N ALA A 154 19.48 -19.40 -16.81
CA ALA A 154 18.49 -18.96 -15.84
C ALA A 154 17.22 -18.51 -16.54
N THR A 155 16.09 -19.06 -16.12
CA THR A 155 14.76 -18.69 -16.59
C THR A 155 13.79 -18.64 -15.42
N TYR A 156 12.92 -17.64 -15.40
CA TYR A 156 11.80 -17.53 -14.49
C TYR A 156 10.53 -17.28 -15.31
N GLU A 157 9.50 -18.12 -15.11
CA GLU A 157 8.25 -18.06 -15.86
C GLU A 157 7.08 -17.73 -14.94
N GLY A 158 6.12 -16.98 -15.49
CA GLY A 158 4.89 -16.62 -14.82
C GLY A 158 3.79 -16.30 -15.82
N LEU A 159 2.74 -15.63 -15.33
CA LEU A 159 1.58 -15.27 -16.13
C LEU A 159 1.21 -13.80 -15.87
N ILE A 160 1.12 -13.01 -16.92
CA ILE A 160 0.39 -11.75 -16.86
C ILE A 160 -1.08 -12.12 -17.02
N ARG A 161 -1.87 -12.01 -15.95
CA ARG A 161 -3.30 -12.31 -15.98
C ARG A 161 -4.01 -11.29 -16.84
N LYS A 162 -5.05 -11.74 -17.56
CA LYS A 162 -6.01 -10.81 -18.15
C LYS A 162 -6.63 -9.94 -17.06
N ASP A 163 -6.95 -8.71 -17.41
CA ASP A 163 -7.67 -7.80 -16.53
C ASP A 163 -9.07 -8.39 -16.22
N PRO A 164 -9.43 -8.65 -14.95
CA PRO A 164 -10.68 -9.31 -14.60
C PRO A 164 -11.92 -8.39 -14.69
N VAL A 165 -12.01 -7.52 -15.69
CA VAL A 165 -13.12 -6.56 -15.87
C VAL A 165 -14.49 -7.23 -15.92
N ASP A 166 -14.56 -8.45 -16.45
CA ASP A 166 -15.78 -9.26 -16.57
C ASP A 166 -16.22 -9.92 -15.25
N LYS A 167 -15.40 -9.88 -14.19
CA LYS A 167 -15.78 -10.45 -12.89
C LYS A 167 -16.73 -9.49 -12.16
N ASP A 168 -17.77 -10.04 -11.53
CA ASP A 168 -18.65 -9.25 -10.65
C ASP A 168 -17.97 -8.91 -9.31
N GLU A 169 -17.04 -9.75 -8.86
CA GLU A 169 -16.30 -9.58 -7.61
C GLU A 169 -14.78 -9.60 -7.85
N ILE A 170 -14.10 -8.56 -7.35
CA ILE A 170 -12.63 -8.45 -7.36
C ILE A 170 -12.08 -8.74 -5.97
N VAL A 171 -11.12 -9.65 -5.89
CA VAL A 171 -10.55 -10.13 -4.62
C VAL A 171 -9.14 -9.56 -4.42
N VAL A 172 -8.91 -8.90 -3.29
CA VAL A 172 -7.61 -8.34 -2.91
C VAL A 172 -7.05 -9.07 -1.71
N GLY A 173 -5.82 -9.59 -1.80
CA GLY A 173 -5.06 -10.06 -0.65
C GLY A 173 -4.36 -8.89 0.04
N ASN A 174 -4.67 -8.62 1.31
CA ASN A 174 -4.11 -7.52 2.10
C ASN A 174 -3.12 -8.06 3.15
N LEU A 175 -1.83 -7.74 3.02
CA LEU A 175 -0.76 -8.29 3.85
C LEU A 175 0.23 -7.21 4.30
N SER A 176 0.89 -7.42 5.44
CA SER A 176 1.98 -6.55 5.91
C SER A 176 2.89 -7.28 6.90
N CYS A 177 4.08 -6.73 7.18
CA CYS A 177 4.90 -7.10 8.33
C CYS A 177 5.32 -8.59 8.39
N ASP A 178 6.34 -8.96 7.62
CA ASP A 178 6.92 -10.33 7.61
C ASP A 178 8.22 -10.38 8.42
N SER A 179 8.10 -10.48 9.75
CA SER A 179 9.25 -10.47 10.65
C SER A 179 10.40 -11.39 10.24
N SER A 180 11.60 -10.82 10.22
CA SER A 180 12.84 -11.56 9.92
C SER A 180 13.31 -12.48 11.06
N ARG A 181 12.68 -12.44 12.25
CA ARG A 181 13.01 -13.31 13.40
C ARG A 181 12.56 -14.75 13.17
N GLU A 182 11.49 -14.96 12.39
CA GLU A 182 11.07 -16.30 12.00
C GLU A 182 11.61 -16.66 10.61
N LYS A 183 12.32 -17.78 10.55
CA LYS A 183 13.00 -18.25 9.34
C LYS A 183 12.14 -19.20 8.52
N GLY A 184 12.50 -19.33 7.25
CA GLY A 184 11.89 -20.29 6.34
C GLY A 184 10.75 -19.73 5.52
N MET A 185 10.01 -20.64 4.90
CA MET A 185 8.91 -20.33 3.97
C MET A 185 7.62 -19.97 4.72
N ARG A 186 6.60 -19.52 3.98
CA ARG A 186 5.26 -19.23 4.50
C ARG A 186 4.21 -20.14 3.84
N PRO A 187 4.36 -21.48 3.92
CA PRO A 187 3.60 -22.40 3.09
C PRO A 187 2.09 -22.33 3.30
N ASN A 188 1.62 -22.10 4.54
CA ASN A 188 0.18 -21.98 4.81
C ASN A 188 -0.41 -20.70 4.24
N ILE A 189 0.27 -19.56 4.39
CA ILE A 189 -0.15 -18.29 3.78
C ILE A 189 -0.20 -18.45 2.26
N VAL A 190 0.86 -18.98 1.64
CA VAL A 190 0.92 -19.23 0.19
C VAL A 190 -0.21 -20.16 -0.26
N LYS A 191 -0.42 -21.28 0.44
CA LYS A 191 -1.52 -22.22 0.14
C LYS A 191 -2.87 -21.52 0.19
N ASN A 192 -3.13 -20.73 1.23
CA ASN A 192 -4.43 -20.09 1.40
C ASN A 192 -4.64 -18.95 0.40
N LEU A 193 -3.61 -18.16 0.07
CA LEU A 193 -3.68 -17.17 -1.01
C LEU A 193 -3.97 -17.84 -2.36
N LEU A 194 -3.32 -18.97 -2.67
CA LEU A 194 -3.63 -19.74 -3.89
C LEU A 194 -5.06 -20.27 -3.89
N PHE A 195 -5.63 -20.60 -2.72
CA PHE A 195 -7.02 -21.02 -2.59
C PHE A 195 -8.00 -19.86 -2.81
N HIS A 196 -7.74 -18.70 -2.22
CA HIS A 196 -8.58 -17.51 -2.40
C HIS A 196 -8.48 -16.91 -3.81
N ASP A 197 -7.38 -17.19 -4.52
CA ASP A 197 -7.11 -16.72 -5.88
C ASP A 197 -7.31 -15.20 -6.05
N PRO A 198 -6.61 -14.35 -5.26
CA PRO A 198 -6.79 -12.91 -5.35
C PRO A 198 -6.43 -12.39 -6.74
N ASP A 199 -7.20 -11.40 -7.20
CA ASP A 199 -6.97 -10.65 -8.43
C ASP A 199 -5.84 -9.63 -8.25
N LEU A 200 -5.64 -9.13 -7.03
CA LEU A 200 -4.57 -8.22 -6.66
C LEU A 200 -3.96 -8.64 -5.31
N LEU A 201 -2.63 -8.60 -5.21
CA LEU A 201 -1.93 -8.71 -3.93
C LEU A 201 -1.45 -7.33 -3.48
N PHE A 202 -1.68 -6.98 -2.23
CA PHE A 202 -1.19 -5.76 -1.61
C PHE A 202 -0.34 -6.09 -0.39
N PHE A 203 0.94 -5.70 -0.42
CA PHE A 203 1.85 -5.73 0.71
C PHE A 203 2.12 -4.31 1.19
N ALA A 204 1.52 -3.94 2.32
CA ALA A 204 1.45 -2.58 2.82
C ALA A 204 2.75 -2.02 3.43
N GLY A 205 3.82 -2.82 3.53
CA GLY A 205 5.06 -2.40 4.19
C GLY A 205 5.66 -3.52 5.02
N ASP A 206 6.89 -3.27 5.48
CA ASP A 206 7.66 -4.18 6.30
C ASP A 206 7.84 -5.55 5.65
N GLN A 207 8.09 -5.55 4.34
CA GLN A 207 8.42 -6.78 3.63
C GLN A 207 9.75 -7.34 4.15
N THR A 208 10.65 -6.47 4.65
CA THR A 208 11.86 -6.90 5.35
C THR A 208 12.24 -6.07 6.57
N TYR A 209 12.73 -6.77 7.60
CA TYR A 209 13.31 -6.18 8.82
C TYR A 209 14.84 -6.28 8.87
N HIS A 210 15.48 -6.46 7.71
CA HIS A 210 16.95 -6.47 7.61
C HIS A 210 17.45 -5.06 7.30
N HIS A 211 17.46 -4.21 8.32
CA HIS A 211 17.66 -2.74 8.22
C HIS A 211 18.93 -2.23 7.51
N THR A 212 19.88 -3.11 7.19
CA THR A 212 21.13 -2.74 6.51
C THR A 212 21.45 -3.66 5.33
N GLU A 213 20.58 -4.63 5.05
CA GLU A 213 20.78 -5.72 4.09
C GLU A 213 19.46 -5.96 3.35
N HIS A 214 18.89 -4.87 2.85
CA HIS A 214 17.59 -4.83 2.17
C HIS A 214 17.57 -5.78 0.97
N THR A 215 18.58 -5.80 0.09
CA THR A 215 18.55 -6.71 -1.08
C THR A 215 18.44 -8.17 -0.66
N ALA A 216 19.19 -8.57 0.37
CA ALA A 216 19.12 -9.92 0.90
C ALA A 216 17.75 -10.22 1.51
N GLY A 217 17.18 -9.25 2.23
CA GLY A 217 15.86 -9.34 2.82
C GLY A 217 14.72 -9.36 1.81
N TRP A 218 14.83 -8.58 0.75
CA TRP A 218 13.88 -8.49 -0.36
C TRP A 218 13.87 -9.78 -1.19
N ILE A 219 15.05 -10.36 -1.45
CA ILE A 219 15.15 -11.69 -2.05
C ILE A 219 14.55 -12.75 -1.12
N GLU A 220 14.79 -12.69 0.20
CA GLU A 220 14.18 -13.60 1.18
C GLU A 220 12.65 -13.50 1.17
N TRP A 221 12.09 -12.29 1.12
CA TRP A 221 10.66 -12.07 0.95
C TRP A 221 10.17 -12.65 -0.38
N GLY A 222 10.81 -12.30 -1.50
CA GLY A 222 10.38 -12.70 -2.82
C GLY A 222 10.34 -14.21 -3.00
N ILE A 223 11.35 -14.96 -2.53
CA ILE A 223 11.30 -16.42 -2.62
C ILE A 223 10.17 -17.04 -1.78
N ARG A 224 9.72 -16.38 -0.71
CA ARG A 224 8.59 -16.87 0.12
C ARG A 224 7.26 -16.75 -0.62
N TYR A 225 7.09 -15.74 -1.46
CA TYR A 225 5.81 -15.40 -2.10
C TYR A 225 5.79 -15.55 -3.62
N ARG A 226 6.93 -15.84 -4.27
CA ARG A 226 7.02 -15.93 -5.74
C ARG A 226 6.03 -16.90 -6.39
N GLU A 227 5.56 -17.92 -5.67
CA GLU A 227 4.56 -18.83 -6.20
C GLU A 227 3.18 -18.19 -6.38
N VAL A 228 2.85 -17.16 -5.58
CA VAL A 228 1.61 -16.37 -5.71
C VAL A 228 1.80 -15.08 -6.49
N THR A 229 2.99 -14.47 -6.47
CA THR A 229 3.24 -13.20 -7.18
C THR A 229 3.63 -13.40 -8.64
N LYS A 230 4.05 -14.61 -9.06
CA LYS A 230 4.44 -14.87 -10.46
C LYS A 230 3.29 -14.68 -11.45
N ASP A 231 2.06 -14.82 -11.00
CA ASP A 231 0.87 -14.80 -11.84
C ASP A 231 -0.16 -13.73 -11.43
N ARG A 232 0.01 -13.00 -10.32
CA ARG A 232 -0.95 -11.97 -9.88
C ARG A 232 -0.30 -10.60 -9.85
N PRO A 233 -0.98 -9.53 -10.33
CA PRO A 233 -0.46 -8.19 -10.13
C PRO A 233 -0.29 -7.94 -8.64
N THR A 234 0.83 -7.33 -8.29
CA THR A 234 1.23 -7.14 -6.90
C THR A 234 1.57 -5.68 -6.69
N VAL A 235 1.01 -5.08 -5.64
CA VAL A 235 1.43 -3.78 -5.12
C VAL A 235 2.26 -4.04 -3.87
N THR A 236 3.51 -3.59 -3.89
CA THR A 236 4.32 -3.48 -2.68
C THR A 236 4.73 -2.04 -2.47
N ILE A 237 4.69 -1.57 -1.22
CA ILE A 237 5.13 -0.22 -0.83
C ILE A 237 6.05 -0.32 0.39
N PRO A 238 7.16 0.44 0.46
CA PRO A 238 8.06 0.40 1.60
C PRO A 238 7.47 1.14 2.81
N ASP A 239 7.75 0.60 3.99
CA ASP A 239 7.57 1.28 5.28
C ASP A 239 8.94 1.50 5.97
N ASP A 240 8.91 1.85 7.24
CA ASP A 240 10.06 2.24 8.05
C ASP A 240 11.18 1.19 8.12
N HIS A 241 10.84 -0.09 8.32
CA HIS A 241 11.84 -1.14 8.44
C HIS A 241 12.48 -1.52 7.12
N ASP A 242 11.79 -1.32 5.99
CA ASP A 242 12.34 -1.55 4.66
C ASP A 242 13.47 -0.57 4.35
N VAL A 243 13.30 0.71 4.73
CA VAL A 243 14.34 1.74 4.63
C VAL A 243 15.34 1.69 5.80
N GLY A 244 15.17 0.74 6.72
CA GLY A 244 16.11 0.45 7.80
C GLY A 244 16.03 1.38 9.01
N GLN A 245 14.87 2.00 9.23
CA GLN A 245 14.58 2.78 10.42
C GLN A 245 13.66 2.02 11.38
N ALA A 246 13.59 2.50 12.63
CA ALA A 246 12.64 1.96 13.62
C ALA A 246 11.23 2.52 13.45
N ASN A 247 11.15 3.77 12.97
CA ASN A 247 9.95 4.53 12.64
C ASN A 247 10.33 5.51 11.51
N LEU A 248 9.38 5.83 10.63
CA LEU A 248 9.62 6.73 9.50
C LEU A 248 8.64 7.89 9.48
N TRP A 249 9.19 9.09 9.65
CA TRP A 249 8.55 10.36 9.34
C TRP A 249 9.39 11.01 8.24
N GLY A 250 9.02 10.83 6.99
CA GLY A 250 9.89 11.13 5.85
C GLY A 250 10.27 12.60 5.70
N GLU A 251 9.50 13.53 6.28
CA GLU A 251 9.84 14.95 6.40
C GLU A 251 10.32 15.55 5.07
N ASN A 252 9.62 15.24 3.97
CA ASN A 252 9.95 15.69 2.63
C ASN A 252 11.40 15.40 2.19
N GLY A 253 12.05 14.39 2.79
CA GLY A 253 13.39 13.94 2.39
C GLY A 253 14.52 14.50 3.20
N LYS A 254 14.25 15.20 4.30
CA LYS A 254 15.25 15.68 5.25
C LYS A 254 16.24 14.56 5.64
N LEU A 255 17.47 14.92 6.01
CA LEU A 255 18.39 13.98 6.67
C LEU A 255 17.98 13.78 8.13
N ALA A 256 17.66 12.54 8.51
CA ALA A 256 17.40 12.21 9.91
C ALA A 256 18.70 12.18 10.73
N LYS A 257 18.61 12.56 12.00
CA LYS A 257 19.76 12.56 12.94
C LYS A 257 20.17 11.15 13.36
N THR A 258 19.20 10.25 13.49
CA THR A 258 19.37 8.88 14.01
C THR A 258 18.45 7.92 13.25
N PRO A 259 18.75 6.61 13.24
CA PRO A 259 17.87 5.61 12.62
C PRO A 259 16.58 5.34 13.41
N ALA A 260 16.42 5.94 14.60
CA ALA A 260 15.15 5.91 15.32
C ALA A 260 14.09 6.83 14.68
N GLY A 261 14.51 7.87 13.95
CA GLY A 261 13.63 8.70 13.11
C GLY A 261 12.91 9.92 13.71
N PRO A 262 12.78 10.18 15.03
CA PRO A 262 11.77 11.11 15.53
C PRO A 262 12.00 12.59 15.14
N ALA A 263 13.22 12.97 14.74
CA ALA A 263 13.55 14.28 14.17
C ALA A 263 13.05 14.50 12.73
N GLY A 264 12.45 13.48 12.12
CA GLY A 264 12.05 13.43 10.71
C GLY A 264 13.22 13.23 9.75
N GLY A 265 12.91 12.66 8.60
CA GLY A 265 13.82 12.41 7.49
C GLY A 265 14.20 10.95 7.27
N TYR A 266 15.09 10.76 6.30
CA TYR A 266 15.76 9.51 6.00
C TYR A 266 17.19 9.53 6.53
N PHE A 267 17.56 8.53 7.35
CA PHE A 267 18.86 8.42 8.00
C PHE A 267 19.97 8.00 7.03
N TYR A 268 19.68 7.07 6.13
CA TYR A 268 20.65 6.57 5.16
C TYR A 268 20.77 7.47 3.92
N ALA A 269 21.76 7.16 3.08
CA ALA A 269 22.01 7.86 1.82
C ALA A 269 20.78 7.83 0.90
N PRO A 270 20.49 8.92 0.14
CA PRO A 270 19.38 8.95 -0.81
C PRO A 270 19.45 7.82 -1.85
N GLU A 271 20.66 7.44 -2.26
CA GLU A 271 20.90 6.36 -3.21
C GLU A 271 20.46 4.99 -2.65
N TYR A 272 20.62 4.76 -1.35
CA TYR A 272 20.10 3.56 -0.69
C TYR A 272 18.58 3.58 -0.61
N VAL A 273 17.98 4.70 -0.20
CA VAL A 273 16.52 4.87 -0.15
C VAL A 273 15.90 4.66 -1.54
N ASN A 274 16.52 5.23 -2.58
CA ASN A 274 16.08 5.07 -3.96
C ASN A 274 16.27 3.63 -4.47
N MET A 275 17.31 2.90 -4.02
CA MET A 275 17.46 1.47 -4.31
C MET A 275 16.31 0.66 -3.70
N VAL A 276 16.01 0.86 -2.41
CA VAL A 276 14.89 0.21 -1.70
C VAL A 276 13.58 0.45 -2.44
N GLN A 277 13.27 1.72 -2.72
CA GLN A 277 12.05 2.10 -3.44
C GLN A 277 12.00 1.46 -4.82
N ARG A 278 13.07 1.53 -5.61
CA ARG A 278 13.10 0.92 -6.93
C ARG A 278 12.82 -0.59 -6.89
N GLN A 279 13.42 -1.30 -5.94
CA GLN A 279 13.21 -2.74 -5.79
C GLN A 279 11.75 -3.09 -5.47
N GLN A 280 11.08 -2.28 -4.65
CA GLN A 280 9.71 -2.53 -4.23
C GLN A 280 8.64 -1.87 -5.11
N THR A 281 8.89 -0.76 -5.80
CA THR A 281 7.80 0.03 -6.40
C THR A 281 7.97 0.30 -7.88
N TRP A 282 9.09 -0.06 -8.50
CA TRP A 282 9.31 0.28 -9.91
C TRP A 282 8.25 -0.30 -10.86
N HIS A 283 7.73 -1.50 -10.54
CA HIS A 283 6.72 -2.19 -11.35
C HIS A 283 5.31 -1.59 -11.21
N LEU A 284 5.09 -0.63 -10.30
CA LEU A 284 3.83 0.11 -10.20
C LEU A 284 3.67 1.07 -11.39
N PRO A 285 2.45 1.57 -11.67
CA PRO A 285 2.23 2.63 -12.63
C PRO A 285 3.12 3.86 -12.36
N ASP A 286 3.33 4.68 -13.38
CA ASP A 286 4.19 5.85 -13.21
C ASP A 286 3.63 6.82 -12.15
N PRO A 287 4.48 7.49 -11.37
CA PRO A 287 4.01 8.36 -10.30
C PRO A 287 3.17 9.51 -10.85
N TYR A 288 2.11 9.89 -10.14
CA TYR A 288 1.23 11.01 -10.53
C TYR A 288 2.03 12.31 -10.76
N ASP A 289 2.97 12.58 -9.85
CA ASP A 289 3.98 13.62 -10.03
C ASP A 289 5.34 13.06 -9.59
N ALA A 290 6.17 12.74 -10.58
CA ALA A 290 7.48 12.09 -10.41
C ALA A 290 8.58 13.02 -9.88
N THR A 291 8.28 14.28 -9.54
CA THR A 291 9.27 15.23 -9.02
C THR A 291 9.90 14.69 -7.72
N PRO A 292 11.22 14.48 -7.67
CA PRO A 292 11.89 14.04 -6.45
C PRO A 292 11.71 15.05 -5.31
N ILE A 293 11.70 14.55 -4.09
CA ILE A 293 11.72 15.39 -2.88
C ILE A 293 13.18 15.78 -2.54
N GLU A 294 13.41 16.34 -1.34
CA GLU A 294 14.75 16.78 -0.94
C GLU A 294 15.78 15.65 -1.02
N ARG A 295 17.04 16.05 -1.27
CA ARG A 295 18.19 15.15 -1.47
C ARG A 295 18.04 14.20 -2.68
N GLY A 296 17.07 14.43 -3.57
CA GLY A 296 16.88 13.62 -4.77
C GLY A 296 16.23 12.27 -4.50
N ILE A 297 15.52 12.12 -3.39
CA ILE A 297 14.76 10.90 -3.09
C ILE A 297 13.53 10.85 -4.01
N THR A 298 13.33 9.73 -4.71
CA THR A 298 12.23 9.55 -5.65
C THR A 298 10.89 9.33 -4.93
N VAL A 299 9.81 9.41 -5.70
CA VAL A 299 8.41 9.21 -5.27
C VAL A 299 7.75 8.18 -6.18
N TYR A 300 6.70 7.51 -5.69
CA TYR A 300 5.96 6.46 -6.37
C TYR A 300 4.43 6.53 -6.22
N TYR A 301 3.87 7.47 -5.45
CA TYR A 301 2.40 7.57 -5.31
C TYR A 301 1.71 7.70 -6.68
N THR A 302 0.72 6.86 -6.91
CA THR A 302 0.06 6.66 -8.21
C THR A 302 -1.30 5.97 -8.01
N SER A 303 -1.99 5.62 -9.09
CA SER A 303 -3.13 4.71 -9.01
C SER A 303 -2.99 3.51 -9.96
N LEU A 304 -3.69 2.42 -9.66
CA LEU A 304 -3.70 1.17 -10.43
C LEU A 304 -5.14 0.69 -10.58
N ARG A 305 -5.58 0.35 -11.80
CA ARG A 305 -6.90 -0.24 -12.04
C ARG A 305 -6.80 -1.74 -12.21
N VAL A 306 -7.64 -2.49 -11.51
CA VAL A 306 -7.78 -3.95 -11.67
C VAL A 306 -9.25 -4.31 -11.59
N GLY A 307 -9.80 -4.89 -12.67
CA GLY A 307 -11.16 -5.41 -12.71
C GLY A 307 -12.26 -4.37 -12.52
N GLY A 308 -11.98 -3.09 -12.82
CA GLY A 308 -12.90 -1.97 -12.56
C GLY A 308 -12.78 -1.38 -11.15
N ILE A 309 -11.80 -1.78 -10.33
CA ILE A 309 -11.48 -1.12 -9.07
C ILE A 309 -10.24 -0.26 -9.26
N ASP A 310 -10.32 1.02 -8.93
CA ASP A 310 -9.18 1.94 -9.00
C ASP A 310 -8.58 2.15 -7.61
N PHE A 311 -7.32 1.75 -7.45
CA PHE A 311 -6.57 1.75 -6.21
C PHE A 311 -5.60 2.95 -6.17
N ALA A 312 -5.86 3.95 -5.33
CA ALA A 312 -4.86 4.97 -5.01
C ALA A 312 -3.78 4.38 -4.10
N ILE A 313 -2.53 4.46 -4.53
CA ILE A 313 -1.35 3.96 -3.83
C ILE A 313 -0.62 5.14 -3.21
N LEU A 314 -0.54 5.18 -1.89
CA LEU A 314 0.03 6.31 -1.14
C LEU A 314 1.48 6.08 -0.69
N GLU A 315 2.09 7.22 -0.36
CA GLU A 315 3.35 7.37 0.35
C GLU A 315 3.12 8.08 1.68
N ASP A 316 2.33 7.47 2.56
CA ASP A 316 1.82 8.15 3.75
C ASP A 316 2.92 8.52 4.78
N ARG A 317 4.07 7.83 4.73
CA ARG A 317 5.28 8.17 5.49
C ARG A 317 6.09 9.32 4.90
N LYS A 318 6.08 9.50 3.57
CA LYS A 318 7.07 10.31 2.81
C LYS A 318 7.13 11.78 3.20
N PHE A 319 5.98 12.39 3.44
CA PHE A 319 5.86 13.80 3.78
C PHE A 319 5.54 14.03 5.25
N LYS A 320 5.35 12.95 6.01
CA LYS A 320 4.92 13.00 7.40
C LYS A 320 5.95 13.73 8.26
N SER A 321 5.45 14.62 9.11
CA SER A 321 6.27 15.40 10.02
C SER A 321 6.86 14.55 11.13
N GLY A 322 8.14 14.71 11.48
CA GLY A 322 8.73 14.14 12.69
C GLY A 322 8.36 14.95 13.95
N PRO A 323 8.07 14.31 15.10
CA PRO A 323 7.63 15.00 16.31
C PRO A 323 8.74 15.71 17.09
N GLU A 324 9.98 15.21 17.09
CA GLU A 324 11.07 15.74 17.93
C GLU A 324 11.37 17.22 17.60
N GLY A 325 11.25 18.07 18.62
CA GLY A 325 11.53 19.50 18.51
C GLY A 325 10.43 20.33 17.83
N LYS A 326 9.32 19.71 17.41
CA LYS A 326 8.15 20.43 16.86
C LYS A 326 6.96 20.47 17.81
N ILE A 327 6.84 19.47 18.67
CA ILE A 327 5.79 19.37 19.69
C ILE A 327 6.43 19.20 21.09
N PRO A 328 5.70 19.45 22.18
CA PRO A 328 6.20 19.19 23.52
C PRO A 328 6.54 17.71 23.75
N GLU A 329 7.55 17.44 24.57
CA GLU A 329 7.86 16.08 25.02
C GLU A 329 6.83 15.64 26.07
N MET A 330 6.08 14.56 25.79
CA MET A 330 4.94 14.11 26.62
C MET A 330 5.04 12.62 27.02
N GLY A 331 6.21 12.02 26.84
CA GLY A 331 6.46 10.63 27.14
C GLY A 331 7.95 10.29 27.06
N PRO A 332 8.30 9.01 27.29
CA PRO A 332 9.70 8.57 27.28
C PRO A 332 10.35 8.59 25.89
N ARG A 333 9.55 8.74 24.82
CA ARG A 333 10.01 8.97 23.45
C ARG A 333 9.28 10.19 22.87
N PRO A 334 9.88 10.92 21.91
CA PRO A 334 9.23 12.09 21.30
C PRO A 334 7.90 11.78 20.59
N ASP A 335 7.68 10.53 20.19
CA ASP A 335 6.51 10.02 19.50
C ASP A 335 5.51 9.28 20.41
N HIS A 336 5.76 9.27 21.73
CA HIS A 336 4.89 8.65 22.73
C HIS A 336 4.23 9.69 23.62
N ILE A 337 2.92 9.52 23.84
CA ILE A 337 2.16 10.30 24.83
C ILE A 337 1.53 9.32 25.80
N ASN A 338 1.67 9.58 27.11
CA ASN A 338 1.15 8.73 28.18
C ASN A 338 0.23 9.45 29.17
N ASP A 339 0.33 10.78 29.29
CA ASP A 339 -0.51 11.54 30.20
C ASP A 339 -1.91 11.75 29.60
N PRO A 340 -2.98 11.18 30.16
CA PRO A 340 -4.35 11.35 29.64
C PRO A 340 -4.88 12.79 29.76
N SER A 341 -4.23 13.64 30.55
CA SER A 341 -4.64 15.04 30.75
C SER A 341 -3.99 16.02 29.76
N TYR A 342 -3.19 15.53 28.81
CA TYR A 342 -2.48 16.38 27.86
C TYR A 342 -3.43 17.16 26.94
N ASP A 343 -2.97 18.34 26.51
CA ASP A 343 -3.67 19.13 25.51
C ASP A 343 -3.42 18.55 24.11
N ARG A 344 -4.45 17.89 23.54
CA ARG A 344 -4.41 17.32 22.19
C ARG A 344 -4.08 18.34 21.10
N SER A 345 -4.42 19.62 21.30
CA SER A 345 -4.10 20.69 20.33
C SER A 345 -2.61 21.06 20.33
N ALA A 346 -1.88 20.76 21.41
CA ALA A 346 -0.45 21.01 21.48
C ALA A 346 0.38 20.12 20.52
N VAL A 347 -0.24 19.07 19.98
CA VAL A 347 0.38 18.18 18.99
C VAL A 347 -0.26 18.30 17.59
N ASP A 348 -1.32 19.10 17.41
CA ASP A 348 -1.95 19.36 16.10
C ASP A 348 -1.66 20.80 15.64
N LEU A 349 -0.45 21.01 15.13
CA LEU A 349 0.02 22.34 14.74
C LEU A 349 -0.10 22.57 13.22
N PRO A 350 -0.45 23.79 12.75
CA PRO A 350 -0.67 24.07 11.32
C PRO A 350 0.52 23.77 10.38
N THR A 351 1.74 23.75 10.93
CA THR A 351 2.97 23.47 10.16
C THR A 351 3.24 21.99 9.98
N LEU A 352 2.55 21.12 10.72
CA LEU A 352 2.73 19.68 10.63
C LEU A 352 1.98 19.12 9.43
N LYS A 353 2.58 18.13 8.79
CA LYS A 353 2.06 17.49 7.58
C LYS A 353 1.95 15.99 7.79
N LEU A 354 0.92 15.39 7.19
CA LEU A 354 0.79 13.94 7.03
C LEU A 354 1.14 13.54 5.60
N LEU A 355 0.17 13.57 4.67
CA LEU A 355 0.39 13.21 3.27
C LEU A 355 1.15 14.29 2.48
N GLY A 356 1.13 15.53 2.93
CA GLY A 356 1.67 16.68 2.19
C GLY A 356 0.77 17.11 1.03
N ASP A 357 1.02 18.31 0.50
CA ASP A 357 0.09 18.97 -0.43
C ASP A 357 0.04 18.26 -1.80
N ARG A 358 1.16 17.63 -2.23
CA ARG A 358 1.26 16.90 -3.49
C ARG A 358 0.38 15.64 -3.53
N GLN A 359 0.37 14.85 -2.45
CA GLN A 359 -0.49 13.68 -2.36
C GLN A 359 -1.96 14.04 -2.16
N LEU A 360 -2.25 15.14 -1.45
CA LEU A 360 -3.63 15.65 -1.36
C LEU A 360 -4.15 16.12 -2.72
N ALA A 361 -3.31 16.78 -3.53
CA ALA A 361 -3.66 17.14 -4.91
C ALA A 361 -3.87 15.91 -5.80
N PHE A 362 -3.03 14.88 -5.65
CA PHE A 362 -3.25 13.58 -6.30
C PHE A 362 -4.60 12.97 -5.92
N LEU A 363 -4.91 12.85 -4.62
CA LEU A 363 -6.18 12.27 -4.16
C LEU A 363 -7.39 13.08 -4.64
N ASP A 364 -7.28 14.41 -4.71
CA ASP A 364 -8.34 15.27 -5.21
C ASP A 364 -8.60 15.05 -6.72
N ALA A 365 -7.55 14.92 -7.53
CA ALA A 365 -7.67 14.58 -8.94
C ALA A 365 -8.20 13.15 -9.15
N TRP A 366 -7.63 12.19 -8.42
CA TRP A 366 -8.03 10.78 -8.46
C TRP A 366 -9.48 10.55 -8.03
N ALA A 367 -9.99 11.28 -7.04
CA ALA A 367 -11.38 11.17 -6.61
C ALA A 367 -12.38 11.60 -7.69
N GLN A 368 -11.95 12.47 -8.61
CA GLN A 368 -12.77 13.00 -9.70
C GLN A 368 -12.68 12.18 -10.98
N ASP A 369 -11.57 11.46 -11.19
CA ASP A 369 -11.37 10.62 -12.36
C ASP A 369 -11.81 9.17 -12.12
N TRP A 370 -12.88 8.76 -12.80
CA TRP A 370 -13.44 7.41 -12.76
C TRP A 370 -13.22 6.64 -14.06
N THR A 371 -12.30 7.08 -14.92
CA THR A 371 -11.93 6.37 -16.15
C THR A 371 -11.57 4.91 -15.83
N GLY A 372 -12.30 3.96 -16.39
CA GLY A 372 -12.09 2.52 -16.16
C GLY A 372 -12.42 2.03 -14.75
N ALA A 373 -13.08 2.84 -13.91
CA ALA A 373 -13.37 2.51 -12.51
C ALA A 373 -14.88 2.47 -12.24
N GLU A 374 -15.32 1.47 -11.48
CA GLU A 374 -16.67 1.29 -10.94
C GLU A 374 -16.71 1.47 -9.41
N MET A 375 -15.60 1.16 -8.73
CA MET A 375 -15.38 1.42 -7.31
C MET A 375 -13.94 1.86 -7.07
N LYS A 376 -13.67 2.41 -5.88
CA LYS A 376 -12.36 2.96 -5.52
C LYS A 376 -11.87 2.46 -4.17
N SER A 377 -10.55 2.34 -4.03
CA SER A 377 -9.89 1.99 -2.78
C SER A 377 -8.57 2.75 -2.61
N VAL A 378 -8.16 2.95 -1.37
CA VAL A 378 -6.88 3.56 -1.01
C VAL A 378 -6.01 2.54 -0.30
N LEU A 379 -4.74 2.48 -0.70
CA LEU A 379 -3.69 1.62 -0.16
C LEU A 379 -2.64 2.51 0.51
N SER A 380 -2.35 2.28 1.79
CA SER A 380 -1.34 3.01 2.54
C SER A 380 -0.57 2.11 3.49
N GLN A 381 0.56 2.60 4.03
CA GLN A 381 1.37 1.83 4.95
C GLN A 381 0.68 1.64 6.30
N THR A 382 0.13 2.71 6.88
CA THR A 382 -0.42 2.67 8.24
C THR A 382 -1.82 3.29 8.36
N ALA A 383 -2.51 2.90 9.43
CA ALA A 383 -3.90 3.27 9.70
C ALA A 383 -4.05 4.76 10.05
N PHE A 384 -5.10 5.41 9.55
CA PHE A 384 -5.46 6.80 9.88
C PHE A 384 -6.11 6.95 11.28
N CYS A 385 -5.67 6.14 12.25
CA CYS A 385 -6.07 6.20 13.67
C CYS A 385 -5.09 5.46 14.57
N GLY A 386 -5.07 5.80 15.86
CA GLY A 386 -4.38 5.03 16.91
C GLY A 386 -5.26 3.94 17.49
N ALA A 387 -5.34 2.78 16.85
CA ALA A 387 -6.18 1.65 17.30
C ALA A 387 -5.47 0.69 18.30
N VAL A 388 -4.34 1.11 18.88
CA VAL A 388 -3.52 0.26 19.74
C VAL A 388 -3.28 0.97 21.07
N HIS A 389 -3.46 0.23 22.16
CA HIS A 389 -3.29 0.75 23.53
C HIS A 389 -2.14 0.10 24.30
N ILE A 390 -1.69 -1.09 23.91
CA ILE A 390 -0.62 -1.82 24.60
C ILE A 390 0.44 -2.19 23.57
N HIS A 391 1.70 -1.93 23.88
CA HIS A 391 2.81 -1.97 22.91
C HIS A 391 3.99 -2.81 23.43
N GLY A 392 4.48 -3.75 22.62
CA GLY A 392 5.61 -4.61 22.91
C GLY A 392 5.33 -5.71 23.93
N GLN A 393 4.95 -5.34 25.16
CA GLN A 393 4.65 -6.24 26.28
C GLN A 393 3.25 -5.95 26.85
N PRO A 394 2.55 -6.95 27.42
CA PRO A 394 1.17 -6.81 27.91
C PRO A 394 0.96 -5.73 29.00
N ASP A 395 2.01 -5.33 29.71
CA ASP A 395 1.97 -4.33 30.79
C ASP A 395 2.39 -2.91 30.34
N ASN A 396 2.75 -2.73 29.08
CA ASN A 396 3.23 -1.45 28.55
C ASN A 396 2.11 -0.72 27.78
N ARG A 397 1.23 -0.03 28.51
CA ARG A 397 0.18 0.81 27.96
C ARG A 397 0.76 2.12 27.41
N LEU A 398 0.32 2.49 26.21
CA LEU A 398 0.61 3.74 25.53
C LEU A 398 -0.71 4.43 25.20
N LEU A 399 -0.85 5.70 25.56
CA LEU A 399 -2.08 6.44 25.26
C LEU A 399 -2.15 6.80 23.78
N ALA A 400 -1.09 7.42 23.24
CA ALA A 400 -1.00 7.74 21.82
C ALA A 400 0.37 7.41 21.23
N ASP A 401 0.35 6.77 20.06
CA ASP A 401 1.50 6.51 19.20
C ASP A 401 1.45 7.47 18.00
N LEU A 402 2.39 8.43 17.94
CA LEU A 402 2.45 9.40 16.84
C LEU A 402 2.99 8.80 15.54
N ASP A 403 3.42 7.54 15.57
CA ASP A 403 3.85 6.82 14.38
C ASP A 403 2.69 6.41 13.49
N CYS A 404 1.49 6.13 14.03
CA CYS A 404 0.30 5.86 13.22
C CYS A 404 -0.18 7.12 12.48
N ASN A 405 -0.98 6.96 11.42
CA ASN A 405 -1.54 8.11 10.69
C ASN A 405 -2.73 8.76 11.39
N GLY A 406 -2.99 8.46 12.66
CA GLY A 406 -3.87 9.27 13.51
C GLY A 406 -3.29 10.68 13.78
N TRP A 407 -1.99 10.87 13.56
CA TRP A 407 -1.28 12.14 13.78
C TRP A 407 -0.50 12.59 12.53
N PRO A 408 -0.42 13.91 12.25
CA PRO A 408 -1.17 15.01 12.89
C PRO A 408 -2.67 14.96 12.59
N GLN A 409 -3.52 15.34 13.56
CA GLN A 409 -4.97 15.17 13.46
C GLN A 409 -5.58 15.96 12.28
N THR A 410 -5.15 17.20 12.05
CA THR A 410 -5.60 18.00 10.89
C THR A 410 -5.19 17.33 9.57
N GLY A 411 -3.96 16.83 9.48
CA GLY A 411 -3.47 16.11 8.29
C GLY A 411 -4.26 14.82 8.02
N ARG A 412 -4.57 14.06 9.07
CA ARG A 412 -5.41 12.87 9.03
C ARG A 412 -6.83 13.18 8.56
N ASN A 413 -7.47 14.22 9.09
CA ASN A 413 -8.81 14.62 8.70
C ASN A 413 -8.86 15.05 7.22
N ASN A 414 -7.85 15.74 6.72
CA ASN A 414 -7.77 16.13 5.31
C ASN A 414 -7.66 14.90 4.39
N ALA A 415 -6.84 13.91 4.77
CA ALA A 415 -6.74 12.66 4.03
C ALA A 415 -8.09 11.92 3.98
N LEU A 416 -8.75 11.75 5.13
CA LEU A 416 -10.03 11.04 5.20
C LEU A 416 -11.15 11.77 4.46
N ARG A 417 -11.17 13.11 4.43
CA ARG A 417 -12.12 13.87 3.60
C ARG A 417 -11.88 13.61 2.11
N ALA A 418 -10.62 13.58 1.67
CA ALA A 418 -10.28 13.28 0.28
C ALA A 418 -10.71 11.85 -0.11
N ILE A 419 -10.46 10.86 0.75
CA ILE A 419 -10.89 9.46 0.55
C ILE A 419 -12.43 9.36 0.51
N ARG A 420 -13.12 10.04 1.44
CA ARG A 420 -14.59 10.06 1.53
C ARG A 420 -15.24 10.61 0.26
N ARG A 421 -14.66 11.63 -0.40
CA ARG A 421 -15.21 12.22 -1.63
C ARG A 421 -15.38 11.20 -2.77
N ALA A 422 -14.58 10.14 -2.77
CA ALA A 422 -14.62 9.07 -3.77
C ALA A 422 -15.44 7.85 -3.30
N TRP A 423 -16.04 7.90 -2.11
CA TRP A 423 -16.61 6.74 -1.41
C TRP A 423 -15.64 5.56 -1.32
N ALA A 424 -14.33 5.84 -1.22
CA ALA A 424 -13.30 4.81 -1.29
C ALA A 424 -13.09 4.11 0.05
N THR A 425 -12.79 2.82 -0.02
CA THR A 425 -12.40 1.97 1.13
C THR A 425 -10.90 2.04 1.38
N HIS A 426 -10.44 1.98 2.63
CA HIS A 426 -9.01 2.03 2.98
C HIS A 426 -8.43 0.68 3.41
N LEU A 427 -7.31 0.26 2.83
CA LEU A 427 -6.52 -0.91 3.23
C LEU A 427 -5.11 -0.47 3.67
N CYS A 428 -4.60 -1.01 4.78
CA CYS A 428 -3.28 -0.67 5.32
C CYS A 428 -2.65 -1.78 6.20
N GLY A 429 -1.44 -1.53 6.72
CA GLY A 429 -0.65 -2.42 7.57
C GLY A 429 0.00 -1.75 8.80
N ASP A 430 1.29 -1.99 9.05
CA ASP A 430 2.16 -1.51 10.17
C ASP A 430 1.75 -1.96 11.59
N GLN A 431 0.49 -1.82 11.98
CA GLN A 431 0.10 -1.84 13.39
C GLN A 431 0.21 -3.22 14.10
N HIS A 432 0.70 -4.27 13.44
CA HIS A 432 0.87 -5.63 14.01
C HIS A 432 -0.37 -6.17 14.75
N LEU A 433 -1.54 -5.64 14.43
CA LEU A 433 -2.82 -5.91 15.02
C LEU A 433 -3.84 -5.76 13.91
N ALA A 434 -4.58 -6.82 13.60
CA ALA A 434 -5.68 -6.70 12.65
C ALA A 434 -6.78 -5.86 13.28
N VAL A 435 -7.25 -4.84 12.56
CA VAL A 435 -8.33 -3.97 13.00
C VAL A 435 -9.19 -3.59 11.80
N SER A 436 -10.51 -3.65 11.96
CA SER A 436 -11.46 -2.99 11.07
C SER A 436 -12.17 -1.88 11.82
N VAL A 437 -12.14 -0.66 11.28
CA VAL A 437 -12.81 0.51 11.85
C VAL A 437 -13.66 1.20 10.80
N LYS A 438 -14.67 1.93 11.25
CA LYS A 438 -15.22 3.07 10.50
C LYS A 438 -14.64 4.34 11.07
N HIS A 439 -13.97 5.14 10.24
CA HIS A 439 -13.38 6.39 10.69
C HIS A 439 -14.46 7.44 10.95
N GLY A 440 -14.27 8.23 12.00
CA GLY A 440 -14.97 9.50 12.20
C GLY A 440 -14.04 10.68 11.95
N ILE A 441 -14.52 11.68 11.23
CA ILE A 441 -13.86 12.95 10.90
C ILE A 441 -14.45 14.03 11.79
N ASP A 442 -15.72 14.37 11.60
CA ASP A 442 -16.43 15.38 12.38
C ASP A 442 -17.29 14.70 13.47
N LYS A 443 -18.00 13.63 13.10
CA LYS A 443 -18.78 12.73 13.97
C LYS A 443 -18.24 11.30 13.92
N TYR A 444 -18.73 10.42 14.80
CA TYR A 444 -18.44 9.00 14.71
C TYR A 444 -19.04 8.41 13.42
N GLY A 445 -18.25 7.57 12.74
CA GLY A 445 -18.71 6.83 11.57
C GLY A 445 -19.08 7.65 10.33
N ASP A 446 -18.68 8.92 10.23
CA ASP A 446 -18.97 9.81 9.08
C ASP A 446 -17.88 9.80 7.99
N GLY A 447 -16.89 8.93 8.12
CA GLY A 447 -15.81 8.71 7.18
C GLY A 447 -15.70 7.25 6.71
N PRO A 448 -14.61 6.94 5.96
CA PRO A 448 -14.42 5.65 5.31
C PRO A 448 -14.28 4.45 6.26
N TYR A 449 -14.62 3.27 5.76
CA TYR A 449 -14.22 2.00 6.35
C TYR A 449 -12.74 1.72 6.06
N ALA A 450 -12.05 1.18 7.06
CA ALA A 450 -10.64 0.82 6.95
C ALA A 450 -10.37 -0.60 7.46
N PHE A 451 -9.40 -1.28 6.84
CA PHE A 451 -8.90 -2.57 7.29
C PHE A 451 -7.37 -2.56 7.37
N THR A 452 -6.87 -2.61 8.61
CA THR A 452 -5.46 -2.87 8.91
C THR A 452 -5.22 -4.37 8.95
N SER A 453 -4.37 -4.88 8.06
CA SER A 453 -4.04 -6.31 8.04
C SER A 453 -3.30 -6.75 9.30
N PRO A 454 -3.47 -8.00 9.75
CA PRO A 454 -2.54 -8.57 10.72
C PRO A 454 -1.12 -8.63 10.13
N ALA A 455 -0.12 -8.68 11.01
CA ALA A 455 1.22 -9.02 10.56
C ALA A 455 1.26 -10.46 10.06
N ILE A 456 1.92 -10.69 8.91
CA ILE A 456 2.12 -12.05 8.36
C ILE A 456 2.91 -12.89 9.36
N VAL A 457 3.93 -12.30 9.98
CA VAL A 457 4.64 -12.88 11.12
C VAL A 457 4.86 -11.80 12.16
N ASN A 458 4.15 -11.93 13.26
CA ASN A 458 4.21 -11.03 14.38
C ASN A 458 5.22 -11.59 15.38
N THR A 459 6.51 -11.28 15.32
CA THR A 459 7.49 -11.71 16.37
C THR A 459 8.36 -10.58 16.90
N ILE A 460 8.18 -9.38 16.36
CA ILE A 460 9.02 -8.22 16.70
C ILE A 460 8.37 -7.38 17.79
N TYR A 461 7.11 -7.00 17.60
CA TYR A 461 6.42 -6.03 18.44
C TYR A 461 4.94 -6.39 18.58
N GLY A 462 4.49 -6.81 19.77
CA GLY A 462 3.07 -7.10 20.02
C GLY A 462 2.28 -5.84 20.23
N ARG A 463 1.06 -5.79 19.71
CA ARG A 463 0.15 -4.66 19.85
C ARG A 463 -1.25 -5.21 20.21
N TRP A 464 -1.99 -4.51 21.07
CA TRP A 464 -3.34 -4.90 21.48
C TRP A 464 -4.29 -3.71 21.50
N TRP A 465 -5.53 -3.97 21.08
CA TRP A 465 -6.67 -3.12 21.39
C TRP A 465 -7.22 -3.51 22.76
N HIS A 466 -7.16 -2.59 23.72
CA HIS A 466 -7.60 -2.87 25.09
C HIS A 466 -8.06 -1.57 25.74
N PRO A 467 -9.34 -1.14 25.57
CA PRO A 467 -9.83 0.07 26.23
C PRO A 467 -9.63 -0.04 27.75
N GLU A 468 -9.44 1.11 28.40
CA GLU A 468 -9.03 1.16 29.80
C GLU A 468 -10.12 0.68 30.77
N ASP A 469 -11.39 0.95 30.45
CA ASP A 469 -12.54 0.53 31.25
C ASP A 469 -13.02 -0.90 30.92
N GLU A 470 -12.37 -1.55 29.95
CA GLU A 470 -12.67 -2.89 29.44
C GLU A 470 -14.12 -3.08 29.01
N LYS A 471 -14.78 -2.02 28.52
CA LYS A 471 -16.17 -2.06 28.05
C LYS A 471 -16.28 -1.84 26.57
N ALA A 472 -17.44 -2.23 26.04
CA ALA A 472 -17.86 -1.80 24.72
C ALA A 472 -18.07 -0.28 24.70
N GLY A 473 -17.74 0.35 23.58
CA GLY A 473 -18.06 1.74 23.33
C GLY A 473 -19.56 1.92 23.10
N PRO A 474 -20.07 3.16 23.05
CA PRO A 474 -21.41 3.43 22.53
C PRO A 474 -21.58 2.82 21.13
N ASN A 475 -22.82 2.47 20.75
CA ASN A 475 -23.14 1.86 19.45
C ASN A 475 -22.26 0.63 19.12
N PRO A 476 -22.13 -0.36 20.03
CA PRO A 476 -21.33 -1.54 19.76
C PRO A 476 -21.88 -2.33 18.58
N VAL A 477 -21.01 -3.10 17.92
CA VAL A 477 -21.43 -3.97 16.81
C VAL A 477 -22.45 -4.98 17.36
N PRO A 478 -23.69 -5.00 16.85
CA PRO A 478 -24.73 -5.88 17.39
C PRO A 478 -24.33 -7.35 17.33
N ASN A 479 -24.50 -8.06 18.46
CA ASN A 479 -24.16 -9.48 18.59
C ASN A 479 -22.69 -9.82 18.29
N SER A 480 -21.77 -8.84 18.41
CA SER A 480 -20.34 -9.10 18.22
C SER A 480 -19.80 -10.09 19.26
N PRO A 481 -18.97 -11.06 18.87
CA PRO A 481 -18.25 -11.90 19.82
C PRO A 481 -17.12 -11.14 20.54
N LEU A 482 -16.79 -9.93 20.08
CA LEU A 482 -15.73 -9.10 20.64
C LEU A 482 -16.31 -8.11 21.67
N PRO A 483 -15.78 -8.07 22.89
CA PRO A 483 -16.35 -7.26 23.98
C PRO A 483 -16.14 -5.75 23.82
N TRP A 484 -15.19 -5.31 22.99
CA TRP A 484 -14.73 -3.91 22.92
C TRP A 484 -14.97 -3.27 21.55
N THR A 485 -16.14 -3.52 20.96
CA THR A 485 -16.59 -2.84 19.74
C THR A 485 -17.41 -1.59 20.07
N GLY A 486 -17.63 -0.72 19.08
CA GLY A 486 -18.37 0.54 19.23
C GLY A 486 -17.50 1.78 19.07
N ASP A 487 -18.03 2.91 19.50
CA ASP A 487 -17.44 4.24 19.33
C ASP A 487 -16.41 4.55 20.42
N PHE A 488 -15.20 4.95 20.02
CA PHE A 488 -14.10 5.33 20.91
C PHE A 488 -13.35 6.54 20.35
N GLU A 489 -12.71 7.29 21.23
CA GLU A 489 -11.64 8.19 20.83
C GLU A 489 -10.30 7.48 20.99
N ASP A 490 -9.44 7.57 19.98
CA ASP A 490 -8.03 7.20 20.18
C ASP A 490 -7.32 8.20 21.11
N GLY A 491 -6.06 7.90 21.45
CA GLY A 491 -5.26 8.75 22.31
C GLY A 491 -5.13 10.21 21.83
N LEU A 492 -5.36 10.48 20.55
CA LEU A 492 -5.25 11.80 19.89
C LEU A 492 -6.60 12.53 19.81
N GLY A 493 -7.69 11.87 20.22
CA GLY A 493 -9.05 12.38 20.11
C GLY A 493 -9.70 12.14 18.76
N ASN A 494 -9.11 11.31 17.91
CA ASN A 494 -9.76 10.93 16.67
C ASN A 494 -10.91 9.97 16.97
N LYS A 495 -12.06 10.21 16.34
CA LYS A 495 -13.24 9.35 16.46
C LYS A 495 -13.03 8.08 15.65
N ILE A 496 -13.21 6.94 16.28
CA ILE A 496 -13.18 5.62 15.65
C ILE A 496 -14.42 4.82 16.07
N SER A 497 -15.06 4.15 15.12
CA SER A 497 -16.03 3.10 15.41
C SER A 497 -15.34 1.76 15.19
N MET A 498 -14.97 1.10 16.28
CA MET A 498 -14.28 -0.18 16.30
C MET A 498 -15.25 -1.30 15.88
N LEU A 499 -14.96 -1.95 14.75
CA LEU A 499 -15.81 -3.02 14.20
C LEU A 499 -15.30 -4.40 14.60
N ALA A 500 -13.99 -4.63 14.44
CA ALA A 500 -13.32 -5.87 14.83
C ALA A 500 -11.84 -5.65 15.09
N TYR A 501 -11.25 -6.52 15.92
CA TYR A 501 -9.84 -6.54 16.26
C TYR A 501 -9.36 -7.97 16.59
N ALA A 502 -8.09 -8.26 16.37
CA ALA A 502 -7.50 -9.59 16.64
C ALA A 502 -6.30 -9.53 17.61
N ASN A 503 -6.58 -9.45 18.91
CA ASN A 503 -5.54 -9.43 19.94
C ASN A 503 -4.79 -10.77 20.05
N PRO A 504 -3.45 -10.77 20.21
CA PRO A 504 -2.71 -12.00 20.50
C PRO A 504 -2.99 -12.50 21.93
N GLU A 505 -3.35 -13.78 22.05
CA GLU A 505 -3.59 -14.44 23.34
C GLU A 505 -2.28 -14.72 24.10
N ASP A 506 -1.27 -15.21 23.38
CA ASP A 506 0.02 -15.60 23.95
C ASP A 506 1.14 -15.36 22.93
N ARG A 507 1.96 -14.35 23.21
CA ARG A 507 3.06 -13.93 22.34
C ARG A 507 4.17 -14.96 22.24
N THR A 508 4.31 -15.84 23.24
CA THR A 508 5.36 -16.86 23.29
C THR A 508 5.03 -18.07 22.43
N ASN A 509 3.75 -18.35 22.20
CA ASN A 509 3.26 -19.44 21.37
C ASN A 509 3.00 -18.97 19.93
N GLU A 510 3.69 -19.55 18.95
CA GLU A 510 3.57 -19.18 17.53
C GLU A 510 2.14 -19.23 16.97
N LYS A 511 1.28 -20.10 17.52
CA LYS A 511 -0.12 -20.24 17.09
C LYS A 511 -1.09 -19.27 17.74
N LYS A 512 -0.60 -18.40 18.62
CA LYS A 512 -1.43 -17.49 19.44
C LYS A 512 -0.98 -16.03 19.37
N ARG A 513 -0.22 -15.69 18.33
CA ARG A 513 0.33 -14.35 18.07
C ARG A 513 -0.56 -13.47 17.19
N SER A 514 -1.73 -13.96 16.80
CA SER A 514 -2.66 -13.29 15.87
C SER A 514 -1.97 -12.85 14.58
N GLU A 515 -1.25 -13.80 13.98
CA GLU A 515 -0.57 -13.66 12.71
C GLU A 515 -1.51 -14.10 11.59
N GLY A 516 -1.41 -13.52 10.40
CA GLY A 516 -2.35 -13.86 9.34
C GLY A 516 -2.26 -13.00 8.10
N TYR A 517 -3.39 -12.87 7.42
CA TYR A 517 -3.58 -12.01 6.26
C TYR A 517 -5.05 -11.58 6.16
N GLY A 518 -5.30 -10.49 5.44
CA GLY A 518 -6.63 -10.02 5.11
C GLY A 518 -7.04 -10.38 3.68
N ILE A 519 -8.35 -10.49 3.44
CA ILE A 519 -8.95 -10.47 2.11
C ILE A 519 -9.96 -9.32 2.07
N ALA A 520 -9.97 -8.53 0.99
CA ALA A 520 -11.03 -7.56 0.70
C ALA A 520 -11.69 -7.92 -0.64
N LYS A 521 -13.01 -8.11 -0.63
CA LYS A 521 -13.80 -8.46 -1.81
C LYS A 521 -14.67 -7.28 -2.22
N TYR A 522 -14.55 -6.85 -3.46
CA TYR A 522 -15.29 -5.73 -4.03
C TYR A 522 -16.33 -6.28 -5.00
N ASN A 523 -17.60 -6.26 -4.61
CA ASN A 523 -18.70 -6.67 -5.47
C ASN A 523 -19.27 -5.45 -6.20
N LYS A 524 -19.08 -5.42 -7.53
CA LYS A 524 -19.44 -4.30 -8.39
C LYS A 524 -20.95 -4.18 -8.60
N GLN A 525 -21.63 -5.33 -8.70
CA GLN A 525 -23.08 -5.38 -8.91
C GLN A 525 -23.85 -4.82 -7.71
N ASP A 526 -23.51 -5.26 -6.51
CA ASP A 526 -24.18 -4.85 -5.27
C ASP A 526 -23.60 -3.56 -4.67
N GLN A 527 -22.49 -3.08 -5.23
CA GLN A 527 -21.64 -2.03 -4.68
C GLN A 527 -21.36 -2.26 -3.19
N THR A 528 -20.87 -3.46 -2.86
CA THR A 528 -20.49 -3.84 -1.48
C THR A 528 -19.01 -4.19 -1.40
N VAL A 529 -18.45 -3.99 -0.21
CA VAL A 529 -17.12 -4.49 0.13
C VAL A 529 -17.22 -5.41 1.32
N THR A 530 -16.51 -6.55 1.26
CA THR A 530 -16.40 -7.50 2.37
C THR A 530 -14.95 -7.64 2.81
N PHE A 531 -14.69 -7.42 4.09
CA PHE A 531 -13.42 -7.73 4.73
C PHE A 531 -13.45 -9.10 5.38
N GLU A 532 -12.41 -9.89 5.16
CA GLU A 532 -12.14 -11.15 5.84
C GLU A 532 -10.75 -11.10 6.46
N CYS A 533 -10.56 -11.72 7.62
CA CYS A 533 -9.29 -11.72 8.32
C CYS A 533 -8.96 -13.14 8.79
N TRP A 534 -7.91 -13.74 8.24
CA TRP A 534 -7.62 -15.17 8.36
C TRP A 534 -6.36 -15.41 9.19
N ASP A 535 -6.45 -16.32 10.16
CA ASP A 535 -5.28 -16.74 10.94
C ASP A 535 -4.31 -17.56 10.09
N ARG A 536 -3.01 -17.32 10.26
CA ARG A 536 -1.92 -17.96 9.53
C ARG A 536 -1.95 -19.50 9.56
N TRP A 537 -2.51 -20.10 10.59
CA TRP A 537 -2.44 -21.54 10.87
C TRP A 537 -3.65 -22.32 10.38
N VAL A 538 -4.64 -21.65 9.81
CA VAL A 538 -5.90 -22.28 9.36
C VAL A 538 -5.79 -22.81 7.94
N ASP A 539 -6.71 -23.71 7.59
CA ASP A 539 -6.93 -24.12 6.21
C ASP A 539 -8.13 -23.35 5.66
N ALA A 540 -7.88 -22.35 4.82
CA ALA A 540 -8.95 -21.50 4.26
C ALA A 540 -10.00 -22.32 3.47
N ALA A 541 -9.60 -23.48 2.92
CA ALA A 541 -10.50 -24.38 2.21
C ALA A 541 -11.60 -25.00 3.09
N SER A 542 -11.45 -24.96 4.42
CA SER A 542 -12.48 -25.40 5.34
C SER A 542 -13.68 -24.44 5.43
N GLY A 543 -13.50 -23.18 5.01
CA GLY A 543 -14.48 -22.10 5.21
C GLY A 543 -14.54 -21.56 6.65
N GLU A 544 -13.77 -22.14 7.58
CA GLU A 544 -13.66 -21.73 8.98
C GLU A 544 -12.25 -21.21 9.29
N GLY A 545 -12.12 -20.42 10.36
CA GLY A 545 -10.80 -19.97 10.84
C GLY A 545 -10.48 -18.49 10.60
N GLN A 546 -11.48 -17.68 10.23
CA GLN A 546 -11.35 -16.23 10.37
C GLN A 546 -11.26 -15.83 11.85
N PHE A 547 -10.56 -14.72 12.13
CA PHE A 547 -10.58 -14.10 13.44
C PHE A 547 -12.00 -13.64 13.79
N ALA A 548 -12.33 -13.66 15.08
CA ALA A 548 -13.64 -13.25 15.56
C ALA A 548 -13.97 -11.81 15.14
N GLY A 549 -15.22 -11.56 14.74
CA GLY A 549 -15.69 -10.26 14.25
C GLY A 549 -15.66 -10.10 12.72
N TRP A 550 -14.95 -10.97 12.00
CA TRP A 550 -15.00 -11.07 10.53
C TRP A 550 -15.84 -12.29 10.08
N PRO A 551 -16.44 -12.26 8.87
CA PRO A 551 -16.36 -11.19 7.86
C PRO A 551 -17.22 -9.96 8.17
N ILE A 552 -16.86 -8.81 7.60
CA ILE A 552 -17.60 -7.53 7.69
C ILE A 552 -17.98 -7.07 6.30
N THR A 553 -19.27 -6.90 6.02
CA THR A 553 -19.79 -6.42 4.73
C THR A 553 -20.50 -5.07 4.89
N PHE A 554 -20.23 -4.13 3.99
CA PHE A 554 -20.85 -2.80 3.96
C PHE A 554 -21.08 -2.32 2.52
N LYS A 555 -21.96 -1.33 2.33
CA LYS A 555 -22.17 -0.72 1.01
C LYS A 555 -21.08 0.32 0.74
N ASN A 556 -20.65 0.43 -0.50
CA ASN A 556 -19.65 1.40 -0.94
C ASN A 556 -20.04 2.84 -0.54
N ALA A 557 -21.32 3.18 -0.73
CA ALA A 557 -21.86 4.48 -0.35
C ALA A 557 -21.79 4.78 1.17
N ASP A 558 -21.60 3.77 2.02
CA ASP A 558 -21.47 3.95 3.48
C ASP A 558 -20.08 4.46 3.88
N ASN A 559 -19.10 4.49 2.94
CA ASN A 559 -17.81 5.18 3.12
C ASN A 559 -17.97 6.72 3.26
N ASP A 560 -19.13 7.26 2.86
CA ASP A 560 -19.60 8.57 3.29
C ASP A 560 -20.75 8.39 4.29
N GLY A 561 -20.38 8.20 5.54
CA GLY A 561 -21.34 7.97 6.62
C GLY A 561 -22.01 9.24 7.17
N ARG A 562 -21.85 10.40 6.51
CA ARG A 562 -22.56 11.62 6.92
C ARG A 562 -24.07 11.40 6.84
N GLU A 563 -24.79 11.94 7.82
CA GLU A 563 -26.24 11.87 7.86
C GLU A 563 -26.86 12.66 6.70
N LYS A 564 -27.61 11.97 5.85
CA LYS A 564 -28.32 12.56 4.70
C LYS A 564 -29.54 13.33 5.20
N THR A 565 -29.47 14.65 5.21
CA THR A 565 -30.53 15.52 5.75
C THR A 565 -31.36 16.19 4.67
N HIS A 566 -30.82 16.34 3.46
CA HIS A 566 -31.50 16.99 2.34
C HIS A 566 -31.21 16.26 1.02
N TRP A 567 -32.03 16.56 0.00
CA TRP A 567 -31.96 15.95 -1.31
C TRP A 567 -31.99 16.99 -2.42
N LEU A 568 -31.27 16.68 -3.50
CA LEU A 568 -31.36 17.36 -4.78
C LEU A 568 -32.37 16.60 -5.68
N PRO A 569 -32.81 17.19 -6.81
CA PRO A 569 -33.71 16.53 -7.73
C PRO A 569 -33.19 15.17 -8.19
N VAL A 570 -34.09 14.25 -8.47
CA VAL A 570 -33.74 13.00 -9.15
C VAL A 570 -33.18 13.34 -10.52
N LEU A 571 -31.97 12.89 -10.80
CA LEU A 571 -31.29 13.04 -12.08
C LEU A 571 -31.67 11.87 -12.98
N LYS A 572 -32.18 12.18 -14.17
CA LYS A 572 -32.35 11.25 -15.29
C LYS A 572 -31.18 11.46 -16.24
N LEU A 573 -30.27 10.51 -16.25
CA LEU A 573 -28.97 10.59 -16.91
C LEU A 573 -29.12 10.10 -18.35
N SER A 574 -28.68 10.92 -19.30
CA SER A 574 -28.62 10.53 -20.71
C SER A 574 -27.62 9.39 -21.00
N THR A 575 -26.69 9.13 -20.08
CA THR A 575 -25.69 8.04 -20.16
C THR A 575 -25.78 7.17 -18.92
N GLU A 576 -25.91 5.85 -19.10
CA GLU A 576 -25.85 4.90 -17.99
C GLU A 576 -24.49 4.94 -17.31
N ASN A 577 -24.50 4.78 -15.99
CA ASN A 577 -23.31 4.79 -15.15
C ASN A 577 -22.46 6.05 -15.29
N ALA A 578 -23.08 7.21 -15.54
CA ALA A 578 -22.36 8.47 -15.60
C ALA A 578 -21.71 8.83 -14.25
N VAL A 579 -20.65 9.61 -14.31
CA VAL A 579 -19.98 10.20 -13.16
C VAL A 579 -20.73 11.45 -12.74
N VAL A 580 -21.10 11.54 -11.47
CA VAL A 580 -21.81 12.69 -10.89
C VAL A 580 -20.97 13.31 -9.79
N GLN A 581 -20.70 14.60 -9.92
CA GLN A 581 -20.09 15.44 -8.90
C GLN A 581 -21.13 16.37 -8.29
N VAL A 582 -21.09 16.50 -6.96
CA VAL A 582 -21.92 17.44 -6.20
C VAL A 582 -21.02 18.40 -5.43
N VAL A 583 -21.22 19.70 -5.66
CA VAL A 583 -20.42 20.78 -5.07
C VAL A 583 -21.32 21.71 -4.28
N SER A 584 -20.94 22.02 -3.04
CA SER A 584 -21.56 23.07 -2.23
C SER A 584 -21.19 24.45 -2.79
N GLU A 585 -22.19 25.31 -3.05
CA GLU A 585 -21.92 26.67 -3.56
C GLU A 585 -21.50 27.65 -2.46
N GLU A 586 -21.70 27.29 -1.18
CA GLU A 586 -21.37 28.16 -0.04
C GLU A 586 -19.85 28.27 0.16
N ASP A 587 -19.15 27.14 0.07
CA ASP A 587 -17.74 27.01 0.40
C ASP A 587 -16.91 26.37 -0.74
N HIS A 588 -17.55 26.07 -1.87
CA HIS A 588 -16.95 25.38 -3.02
C HIS A 588 -16.41 23.99 -2.68
N GLU A 589 -16.91 23.34 -1.62
CA GLU A 589 -16.52 21.98 -1.28
C GLU A 589 -17.14 20.99 -2.28
N ILE A 590 -16.29 20.17 -2.92
CA ILE A 590 -16.74 18.94 -3.56
C ILE A 590 -17.17 17.98 -2.46
N LEU A 591 -18.48 17.72 -2.37
CA LEU A 591 -19.03 16.81 -1.37
C LEU A 591 -18.65 15.37 -1.69
N TYR A 592 -18.81 14.98 -2.96
CA TYR A 592 -18.40 13.71 -3.53
C TYR A 592 -18.40 13.77 -5.07
N THR A 593 -17.62 12.87 -5.68
CA THR A 593 -17.68 12.53 -7.11
C THR A 593 -17.72 11.02 -7.23
N ILE A 594 -18.76 10.48 -7.88
CA ILE A 594 -19.03 9.04 -7.89
C ILE A 594 -19.45 8.56 -9.28
N ARG A 595 -19.18 7.30 -9.60
CA ARG A 595 -19.87 6.61 -10.69
C ARG A 595 -21.21 6.08 -10.21
N VAL A 596 -22.29 6.53 -10.83
CA VAL A 596 -23.65 6.05 -10.56
C VAL A 596 -23.82 4.65 -11.13
N GLN A 597 -24.75 3.86 -10.58
CA GLN A 597 -25.21 2.61 -11.20
C GLN A 597 -26.57 2.84 -11.89
N GLY A 598 -26.65 2.61 -13.20
CA GLY A 598 -27.83 2.83 -14.03
C GLY A 598 -27.97 4.26 -14.56
N ASP A 599 -29.19 4.63 -14.95
CA ASP A 599 -29.53 5.91 -15.60
C ASP A 599 -30.20 6.94 -14.66
N THR A 600 -30.36 6.60 -13.38
CA THR A 600 -31.12 7.41 -12.44
C THR A 600 -30.35 7.53 -11.13
N PHE A 601 -30.19 8.76 -10.63
CA PHE A 601 -29.54 9.01 -9.35
C PHE A 601 -30.21 10.16 -8.61
N GLN A 602 -30.41 10.03 -7.30
CA GLN A 602 -30.87 11.13 -6.47
C GLN A 602 -29.78 11.53 -5.49
N PRO A 603 -29.10 12.67 -5.73
CA PRO A 603 -28.06 13.15 -4.83
C PRO A 603 -28.62 13.48 -3.45
N ALA A 604 -27.93 13.00 -2.43
CA ALA A 604 -28.14 13.44 -1.05
C ALA A 604 -27.10 14.49 -0.68
N VAL A 605 -27.49 15.46 0.15
CA VAL A 605 -26.60 16.48 0.71
C VAL A 605 -26.86 16.62 2.21
N TYR A 606 -25.96 17.30 2.89
CA TYR A 606 -25.82 17.21 4.35
C TYR A 606 -26.24 18.48 5.09
N ALA A 607 -26.67 19.51 4.35
CA ALA A 607 -27.11 20.80 4.86
C ALA A 607 -28.11 21.47 3.90
N PRO A 608 -28.96 22.41 4.36
CA PRO A 608 -29.69 23.28 3.45
C PRO A 608 -28.70 24.15 2.66
N GLY A 609 -29.08 24.58 1.46
CA GLY A 609 -28.23 25.44 0.67
C GLY A 609 -28.47 25.28 -0.82
N LYS A 610 -27.54 25.84 -1.60
CA LYS A 610 -27.50 25.70 -3.06
C LYS A 610 -26.29 24.87 -3.45
N TYR A 611 -26.50 24.07 -4.48
CA TYR A 611 -25.52 23.12 -4.95
C TYR A 611 -25.36 23.21 -6.46
N THR A 612 -24.15 22.93 -6.90
CA THR A 612 -23.82 22.67 -8.29
C THR A 612 -23.70 21.17 -8.52
N ILE A 613 -24.31 20.69 -9.60
CA ILE A 613 -24.17 19.30 -10.06
C ILE A 613 -23.43 19.33 -11.41
N GLN A 614 -22.43 18.47 -11.56
CA GLN A 614 -21.72 18.27 -12.82
C GLN A 614 -21.67 16.79 -13.16
N ILE A 615 -21.81 16.47 -14.45
CA ILE A 615 -21.90 15.08 -14.94
C ILE A 615 -20.95 14.90 -16.12
N GLY A 616 -20.33 13.73 -16.24
CA GLY A 616 -19.68 13.29 -17.48
C GLY A 616 -19.52 11.77 -17.52
N GLU A 617 -18.92 11.25 -18.57
CA GLU A 617 -18.81 9.80 -18.79
C GLU A 617 -17.81 9.14 -17.81
N ASN A 618 -16.64 9.77 -17.66
CA ASN A 618 -15.53 9.26 -16.87
C ASN A 618 -14.98 10.29 -15.88
N ILE A 619 -15.18 11.57 -16.15
CA ILE A 619 -14.83 12.71 -15.31
C ILE A 619 -16.03 13.66 -15.29
N PRO A 620 -16.19 14.53 -14.28
CA PRO A 620 -17.27 15.51 -14.26
C PRO A 620 -16.92 16.71 -15.16
N ASP A 621 -16.89 16.53 -16.47
CA ASP A 621 -16.50 17.57 -17.45
C ASP A 621 -17.64 18.14 -18.29
N GLY A 622 -18.85 17.60 -18.15
CA GLY A 622 -20.04 18.13 -18.81
C GLY A 622 -20.54 19.44 -18.20
N PRO A 623 -21.67 19.98 -18.72
CA PRO A 623 -22.22 21.25 -18.26
C PRO A 623 -22.62 21.20 -16.78
N ALA A 624 -22.14 22.17 -16.00
CA ALA A 624 -22.54 22.33 -14.61
C ALA A 624 -23.93 22.99 -14.49
N ILE A 625 -24.79 22.43 -13.64
CA ILE A 625 -26.07 23.03 -13.26
C ILE A 625 -25.94 23.61 -11.86
N THR A 626 -26.03 24.94 -11.78
CA THR A 626 -25.86 25.72 -10.56
C THR A 626 -27.20 26.14 -9.94
N GLY A 627 -27.16 26.56 -8.69
CA GLY A 627 -28.28 27.16 -7.97
C GLY A 627 -29.37 26.18 -7.59
N ILE A 628 -29.06 24.88 -7.51
CA ILE A 628 -30.02 23.84 -7.15
C ILE A 628 -30.23 23.88 -5.63
N SER A 629 -31.41 24.30 -5.20
CA SER A 629 -31.78 24.31 -3.78
C SER A 629 -32.03 22.89 -3.27
N ALA A 630 -31.47 22.56 -2.11
CA ALA A 630 -31.76 21.31 -1.42
C ALA A 630 -33.07 21.39 -0.61
N THR A 631 -33.75 20.24 -0.46
CA THR A 631 -34.99 20.11 0.32
C THR A 631 -34.89 18.98 1.34
N GLU A 632 -35.56 19.12 2.49
CA GLU A 632 -35.65 18.08 3.53
C GLU A 632 -36.58 16.93 3.14
N ASP A 633 -37.52 17.12 2.19
CA ASP A 633 -38.38 16.04 1.72
C ASP A 633 -37.84 15.48 0.41
N LYS A 634 -37.26 14.28 0.49
CA LYS A 634 -36.73 13.51 -0.65
C LYS A 634 -37.71 13.44 -1.83
N ALA A 635 -39.01 13.28 -1.58
CA ALA A 635 -40.01 13.19 -2.65
C ALA A 635 -40.33 14.55 -3.29
N SER A 636 -40.14 15.64 -2.55
CA SER A 636 -40.41 17.00 -3.02
C SER A 636 -39.30 17.61 -3.88
N ALA A 637 -38.13 16.97 -3.97
CA ALA A 637 -36.96 17.50 -4.67
C ALA A 637 -37.16 17.62 -6.19
N GLY A 638 -38.19 16.99 -6.74
CA GLY A 638 -38.50 16.99 -8.16
C GLY A 638 -37.53 16.14 -8.98
N GLU A 639 -37.58 16.31 -10.30
CA GLU A 639 -36.77 15.56 -11.26
C GLU A 639 -36.10 16.51 -12.26
N ARG A 640 -34.96 16.11 -12.81
CA ARG A 640 -34.23 16.82 -13.87
C ARG A 640 -33.61 15.83 -14.86
N GLU A 641 -33.79 16.11 -16.14
CA GLU A 641 -33.07 15.47 -17.24
C GLU A 641 -31.66 16.07 -17.35
N MET A 642 -30.64 15.23 -17.53
CA MET A 642 -29.23 15.60 -17.52
C MET A 642 -28.44 15.05 -18.73
#